data_AF-A0A522ZIU2-F1
#
_entry.id   AF-A0A522ZIU2-F1
#
_cell.length_a   1.000
_cell.length_b   1.000
_cell.length_c   1.000
_cell.angle_alpha   90.00
_cell.angle_beta   90.00
_cell.angle_gamma   90.00
#
_symmetry.space_group_name_H-M   'P 1'
#
loop_
_entity.id
_entity.type
_entity.pdbx_description
1 polymer ?
#
loop_
_entity_poly.entity_id
_entity_poly.type
_entity_poly.pdbx_seq_one_letter_code
_entity_poly.pdbx_strand_id
1 'polypeptide(L)'
;MNLHQERAAAVRRLIDEARAIEKQGVNYANLDRIGGLLSSLARRTELFPQEEFPLGADGGIYRLSEDPDHRFALYASAGGPGKKVPPHNHTTWAIIAGVHGAERNVVYERLDNGAQEGVVRLREAPSKEKTLKRGDVIAFLPDDFHHIETPVDSGNALHLHFYGLSLEHLPDRVTVDMATGTARRFMARAKILTPLLTVQQVKEMLKSGEVFAFFDVREEGEFSTQGHPLFATPLPLSRLEPRALALLPDPHTRIVLMDEGEEGQTGRANRAAAKLSGLGYTNLAVMAGGLKAWRDAGYEVFTGVNVPSKAFGEVVEHGNDTPRIDAADVQKLIDAKADMVILDSRPLPEFTNMSIPGGIDCPGAELVYRVKDFVTRPETLVVVNCAGRTRSIIGAQSLINAGLPNKVMALKNGTMGWHLAGLKVARGETKSFGPQGPEAAKFAKAAAANIAGKMGIRKIDKAGLAALEKKGGPLYRLDVRDPAEYAQGHLKGFRHAAGGQLVQATDQYVGARNATIVLHDNDGVRATMTAHWLLQMGWNETYVLDHKPAAAELTTEAEPRYPAGFTVPKVPTVAAADLHKSLATTLVVDLDTSLKYRDGHVPGAWFAVRANLARTLPEMLAKQAGVIRIVISAPDAEIGALAAAEVADLAGALPVSVLAGGMKAWREAGLSLETGHVRMADPPTDVWYRPYDFKEDVEAAMRQYLDWEVDLVPQVQRDGDARFSVLKR
;
A
#
# COMPACT_ATOMS: atom_id res chain seq x y z
N MET A 1 -10.63 9.46 20.63
CA MET A 1 -10.35 9.75 19.21
C MET A 1 -9.23 10.76 19.21
N ASN A 2 -8.14 10.51 18.48
CA ASN A 2 -7.02 11.47 18.45
C ASN A 2 -7.35 12.67 17.54
N LEU A 3 -6.43 13.63 17.50
CA LEU A 3 -6.56 14.86 16.72
C LEU A 3 -6.86 14.60 15.23
N HIS A 4 -6.12 13.72 14.57
CA HIS A 4 -6.23 13.48 13.13
C HIS A 4 -7.52 12.76 12.76
N GLN A 5 -7.94 11.79 13.57
CA GLN A 5 -9.22 11.11 13.44
C GLN A 5 -10.38 12.10 13.62
N GLU A 6 -10.26 13.00 14.58
CA GLU A 6 -11.28 14.03 14.80
C GLU A 6 -11.34 15.04 13.65
N ARG A 7 -10.18 15.48 13.12
CA ARG A 7 -10.10 16.30 11.89
C ARG A 7 -10.80 15.60 10.73
N ALA A 8 -10.42 14.36 10.44
CA ALA A 8 -10.98 13.61 9.31
C ALA A 8 -12.50 13.40 9.46
N ALA A 9 -12.98 13.11 10.68
CA ALA A 9 -14.41 12.99 10.94
C ALA A 9 -15.16 14.33 10.79
N ALA A 10 -14.59 15.44 11.24
CA ALA A 10 -15.18 16.76 11.09
C ALA A 10 -15.22 17.23 9.63
N VAL A 11 -14.14 16.98 8.87
CA VAL A 11 -14.07 17.23 7.42
C VAL A 11 -15.13 16.40 6.69
N ARG A 12 -15.25 15.10 6.98
CA ARG A 12 -16.24 14.23 6.32
C ARG A 12 -17.68 14.72 6.55
N ARG A 13 -18.03 15.08 7.79
CA ARG A 13 -19.36 15.66 8.10
C ARG A 13 -19.62 16.93 7.30
N LEU A 14 -18.63 17.82 7.22
CA LEU A 14 -18.73 19.04 6.40
C LEU A 14 -19.02 18.71 4.92
N ILE A 15 -18.27 17.77 4.33
CA ILE A 15 -18.47 17.38 2.92
C ILE A 15 -19.86 16.77 2.71
N ASP A 16 -20.31 15.86 3.58
CA ASP A 16 -21.61 15.20 3.46
C ASP A 16 -22.78 16.19 3.54
N GLU A 17 -22.73 17.13 4.49
CA GLU A 17 -23.73 18.18 4.64
C GLU A 17 -23.69 19.20 3.48
N ALA A 18 -22.48 19.56 3.01
CA ALA A 18 -22.31 20.45 1.87
C ALA A 18 -22.92 19.86 0.59
N ARG A 19 -22.72 18.56 0.32
CA ARG A 19 -23.37 17.85 -0.79
C ARG A 19 -24.89 17.92 -0.71
N ALA A 20 -25.47 17.76 0.48
CA ALA A 20 -26.92 17.82 0.67
C ALA A 20 -27.49 19.23 0.42
N ILE A 21 -26.73 20.27 0.76
CA ILE A 21 -27.10 21.67 0.51
C ILE A 21 -26.93 22.02 -0.97
N GLU A 22 -25.81 21.67 -1.61
CA GLU A 22 -25.53 22.03 -3.00
C GLU A 22 -26.54 21.41 -3.99
N LYS A 23 -27.10 20.24 -3.66
CA LYS A 23 -28.22 19.63 -4.43
C LYS A 23 -29.44 20.55 -4.56
N GLN A 24 -29.58 21.57 -3.71
CA GLN A 24 -30.65 22.57 -3.76
C GLN A 24 -30.31 23.77 -4.66
N GLY A 25 -29.15 23.73 -5.33
CA GLY A 25 -28.67 24.75 -6.27
C GLY A 25 -27.49 25.58 -5.74
N VAL A 26 -26.66 26.07 -6.66
CA VAL A 26 -25.53 26.95 -6.36
C VAL A 26 -26.00 28.40 -6.40
N ASN A 27 -26.22 28.98 -5.22
CA ASN A 27 -26.61 30.37 -5.02
C ASN A 27 -26.07 30.85 -3.66
N TYR A 28 -26.01 32.18 -3.44
CA TYR A 28 -25.44 32.72 -2.19
C TYR A 28 -26.12 32.19 -0.93
N ALA A 29 -27.45 32.03 -0.91
CA ALA A 29 -28.14 31.53 0.29
C ALA A 29 -27.70 30.11 0.67
N ASN A 30 -27.49 29.23 -0.31
CA ASN A 30 -26.96 27.89 -0.07
C ASN A 30 -25.45 27.91 0.25
N LEU A 31 -24.67 28.76 -0.42
CA LEU A 31 -23.24 28.91 -0.10
C LEU A 31 -23.01 29.50 1.30
N ASP A 32 -23.88 30.38 1.79
CA ASP A 32 -23.84 30.89 3.17
C ASP A 32 -24.08 29.77 4.19
N ARG A 33 -25.01 28.85 3.90
CA ARG A 33 -25.25 27.66 4.74
C ARG A 33 -24.03 26.76 4.78
N ILE A 34 -23.41 26.48 3.62
CA ILE A 34 -22.15 25.71 3.55
C ILE A 34 -21.02 26.48 4.26
N GLY A 35 -20.99 27.80 4.14
CA GLY A 35 -20.06 28.68 4.85
C GLY A 35 -20.21 28.60 6.36
N GLY A 36 -21.43 28.44 6.88
CA GLY A 36 -21.67 28.17 8.30
C GLY A 36 -21.02 26.85 8.78
N LEU A 37 -21.07 25.80 7.96
CA LEU A 37 -20.38 24.53 8.25
C LEU A 37 -18.86 24.72 8.25
N LEU A 38 -18.33 25.42 7.25
CA LEU A 38 -16.90 25.69 7.13
C LEU A 38 -16.38 26.59 8.25
N SER A 39 -17.16 27.60 8.67
CA SER A 39 -16.89 28.44 9.84
C SER A 39 -16.79 27.60 11.10
N SER A 40 -17.71 26.66 11.29
CA SER A 40 -17.72 25.77 12.46
C SER A 40 -16.48 24.89 12.52
N LEU A 41 -16.03 24.38 11.37
CA LEU A 41 -14.76 23.65 11.27
C LEU A 41 -13.55 24.56 11.51
N ALA A 42 -13.51 25.74 10.89
CA ALA A 42 -12.39 26.68 10.98
C ALA A 42 -12.20 27.27 12.40
N ARG A 43 -13.27 27.33 13.20
CA ARG A 43 -13.19 27.72 14.62
C ARG A 43 -12.42 26.72 15.47
N ARG A 44 -12.27 25.48 15.02
CA ARG A 44 -11.55 24.40 15.70
C ARG A 44 -10.07 24.39 15.34
N THR A 45 -9.37 25.46 15.74
CA THR A 45 -7.95 25.68 15.40
C THR A 45 -7.03 24.57 15.89
N GLU A 46 -7.41 23.87 16.97
CA GLU A 46 -6.68 22.71 17.47
C GLU A 46 -6.58 21.60 16.41
N LEU A 47 -7.60 21.46 15.55
CA LEU A 47 -7.59 20.51 14.45
C LEU A 47 -6.62 20.90 13.34
N PHE A 48 -6.07 22.11 13.29
CA PHE A 48 -5.18 22.56 12.22
C PHE A 48 -3.89 23.17 12.78
N PRO A 49 -3.04 22.37 13.44
CA PRO A 49 -1.77 22.82 13.97
C PRO A 49 -0.84 23.24 12.82
N GLN A 50 -0.24 24.43 12.89
CA GLN A 50 0.49 25.03 11.76
C GLN A 50 1.74 24.23 11.35
N GLU A 51 2.31 23.45 12.26
CA GLU A 51 3.44 22.56 12.01
C GLU A 51 3.13 21.44 11.01
N GLU A 52 1.87 21.04 10.87
CA GLU A 52 1.45 20.05 9.86
C GLU A 52 1.17 20.67 8.48
N PHE A 53 1.16 22.00 8.41
CA PHE A 53 0.89 22.80 7.21
C PHE A 53 1.97 23.86 7.01
N PRO A 54 3.26 23.47 6.94
CA PRO A 54 4.35 24.44 6.94
C PRO A 54 4.26 25.41 5.75
N LEU A 55 4.76 26.62 5.97
CA LEU A 55 4.82 27.63 4.93
C LEU A 55 6.05 27.39 4.05
N GLY A 56 5.84 27.07 2.78
CA GLY A 56 6.90 27.07 1.76
C GLY A 56 7.19 28.47 1.21
N ALA A 57 8.20 28.59 0.34
CA ALA A 57 8.59 29.88 -0.27
C ALA A 57 7.43 30.59 -1.01
N ASP A 58 6.56 29.83 -1.66
CA ASP A 58 5.37 30.33 -2.38
C ASP A 58 4.07 30.21 -1.55
N GLY A 59 4.20 29.89 -0.26
CA GLY A 59 3.15 29.35 0.60
C GLY A 59 2.95 27.84 0.41
N GLY A 60 1.78 27.33 0.78
CA GLY A 60 1.46 25.90 0.65
C GLY A 60 -0.04 25.66 0.55
N ILE A 61 -0.47 24.68 -0.25
CA ILE A 61 -1.88 24.27 -0.33
C ILE A 61 -1.93 22.78 -0.05
N TYR A 62 -2.65 22.39 1.00
CA TYR A 62 -2.69 21.03 1.51
C TYR A 62 -4.07 20.44 1.35
N ARG A 63 -4.20 19.34 0.60
CA ARG A 63 -5.49 18.67 0.43
C ARG A 63 -5.93 18.03 1.75
N LEU A 64 -7.15 18.34 2.18
CA LEU A 64 -7.80 17.71 3.34
C LEU A 64 -8.84 16.67 2.90
N SER A 65 -9.55 16.92 1.80
CA SER A 65 -10.53 15.99 1.22
C SER A 65 -10.83 16.37 -0.23
N GLU A 66 -11.16 15.39 -1.05
CA GLU A 66 -11.67 15.54 -2.42
C GLU A 66 -12.50 14.30 -2.77
N ASP A 67 -13.58 14.49 -3.52
CA ASP A 67 -14.40 13.38 -4.02
C ASP A 67 -13.72 12.70 -5.23
N PRO A 68 -14.03 11.42 -5.51
CA PRO A 68 -13.45 10.72 -6.66
C PRO A 68 -13.75 11.37 -8.03
N ASP A 69 -14.81 12.17 -8.12
CA ASP A 69 -15.17 12.95 -9.31
C ASP A 69 -14.60 14.38 -9.28
N HIS A 70 -13.63 14.63 -8.41
CA HIS A 70 -12.91 15.89 -8.20
C HIS A 70 -13.73 17.02 -7.56
N ARG A 71 -14.95 16.74 -7.12
CA ARG A 71 -15.83 17.73 -6.48
C ARG A 71 -15.57 17.87 -4.99
N PHE A 72 -16.13 18.93 -4.39
CA PHE A 72 -16.06 19.22 -2.96
C PHE A 72 -14.63 19.15 -2.41
N ALA A 73 -13.72 19.84 -3.08
CA ALA A 73 -12.31 19.83 -2.74
C ALA A 73 -12.01 20.82 -1.60
N LEU A 74 -11.58 20.31 -0.47
CA LEU A 74 -11.21 21.09 0.72
C LEU A 74 -9.68 21.12 0.88
N TYR A 75 -9.14 22.32 1.00
CA TYR A 75 -7.72 22.55 1.21
C TYR A 75 -7.46 23.40 2.45
N ALA A 76 -6.34 23.15 3.13
CA ALA A 76 -5.72 24.13 4.03
C ALA A 76 -4.67 24.93 3.24
N SER A 77 -4.88 26.23 3.12
CA SER A 77 -4.03 27.17 2.36
C SER A 77 -3.18 27.97 3.34
N ALA A 78 -1.86 27.75 3.29
CA ALA A 78 -0.86 28.48 4.04
C ALA A 78 -0.33 29.67 3.23
N GLY A 79 -0.40 30.87 3.80
CA GLY A 79 0.06 32.12 3.20
C GLY A 79 1.00 32.88 4.13
N GLY A 80 2.15 33.30 3.60
CA GLY A 80 3.12 34.12 4.33
C GLY A 80 2.81 35.61 4.21
N PRO A 81 3.25 36.45 5.15
CA PRO A 81 2.95 37.88 5.16
C PRO A 81 3.24 38.57 3.82
N GLY A 82 2.28 39.37 3.34
CA GLY A 82 2.40 40.10 2.08
C GLY A 82 2.17 39.27 0.82
N LYS A 83 1.87 37.97 0.92
CA LYS A 83 1.48 37.14 -0.22
C LYS A 83 0.20 37.72 -0.85
N LYS A 84 0.23 37.90 -2.17
CA LYS A 84 -0.90 38.36 -2.98
C LYS A 84 -1.17 37.38 -4.12
N VAL A 85 -2.43 37.11 -4.40
CA VAL A 85 -2.87 36.40 -5.61
C VAL A 85 -3.68 37.40 -6.43
N PRO A 86 -3.39 37.60 -7.73
CA PRO A 86 -4.04 38.62 -8.55
C PRO A 86 -5.54 38.35 -8.72
N PRO A 87 -6.35 39.33 -9.17
CA PRO A 87 -7.78 39.17 -9.42
C PRO A 87 -8.08 37.97 -10.31
N HIS A 88 -8.99 37.11 -9.85
CA HIS A 88 -9.38 35.90 -10.55
C HIS A 88 -10.80 35.44 -10.18
N ASN A 89 -11.40 34.65 -11.07
CA ASN A 89 -12.58 33.84 -10.75
C ASN A 89 -12.19 32.36 -10.49
N HIS A 90 -13.20 31.53 -10.25
CA HIS A 90 -13.02 30.12 -9.92
C HIS A 90 -13.66 29.16 -10.93
N THR A 91 -14.59 29.61 -11.79
CA THR A 91 -15.39 28.76 -12.71
C THR A 91 -16.20 27.65 -12.03
N THR A 92 -16.18 27.64 -10.69
CA THR A 92 -16.96 26.83 -9.77
C THR A 92 -17.21 27.67 -8.52
N TRP A 93 -18.11 27.26 -7.62
CA TRP A 93 -18.27 27.98 -6.36
C TRP A 93 -17.05 27.79 -5.45
N ALA A 94 -16.76 28.79 -4.62
CA ALA A 94 -15.68 28.76 -3.64
C ALA A 94 -16.10 29.38 -2.31
N ILE A 95 -15.61 28.85 -1.20
CA ILE A 95 -15.81 29.40 0.14
C ILE A 95 -14.48 29.38 0.88
N ILE A 96 -14.11 30.50 1.50
CA ILE A 96 -12.88 30.62 2.27
C ILE A 96 -13.22 30.91 3.73
N ALA A 97 -12.54 30.23 4.65
CA ALA A 97 -12.68 30.43 6.09
C ALA A 97 -11.33 30.61 6.79
N GLY A 98 -11.20 31.63 7.65
CA GLY A 98 -9.97 31.86 8.41
C GLY A 98 -9.80 30.89 9.58
N VAL A 99 -8.61 30.31 9.76
CA VAL A 99 -8.25 29.47 10.93
C VAL A 99 -7.21 30.19 11.79
N HIS A 100 -6.04 30.48 11.20
CA HIS A 100 -4.94 31.22 11.82
C HIS A 100 -4.55 32.43 10.98
N GLY A 101 -4.08 33.49 11.63
CA GLY A 101 -3.67 34.73 10.97
C GLY A 101 -4.84 35.51 10.36
N ALA A 102 -4.58 36.22 9.27
CA ALA A 102 -5.59 36.96 8.52
C ALA A 102 -5.29 36.98 7.01
N GLU A 103 -6.37 37.03 6.22
CA GLU A 103 -6.34 37.17 4.76
C GLU A 103 -7.45 38.14 4.34
N ARG A 104 -7.07 39.21 3.65
CA ARG A 104 -8.00 40.16 3.07
C ARG A 104 -8.42 39.64 1.69
N ASN A 105 -9.73 39.51 1.52
CA ASN A 105 -10.38 39.14 0.28
C ASN A 105 -11.03 40.42 -0.29
N VAL A 106 -10.48 40.90 -1.40
CA VAL A 106 -11.01 42.06 -2.13
C VAL A 106 -11.91 41.56 -3.26
N VAL A 107 -13.15 42.04 -3.30
CA VAL A 107 -14.18 41.56 -4.22
C VAL A 107 -14.45 42.58 -5.31
N TYR A 108 -14.75 42.10 -6.52
CA TYR A 108 -14.98 42.94 -7.68
C TYR A 108 -16.39 42.80 -8.25
N GLU A 109 -16.92 43.91 -8.75
CA GLU A 109 -18.06 43.94 -9.66
C GLU A 109 -17.57 43.95 -11.11
N ARG A 110 -18.10 43.03 -11.92
CA ARG A 110 -17.87 43.02 -13.36
C ARG A 110 -18.71 44.09 -14.04
N LEU A 111 -18.06 44.98 -14.80
CA LEU A 111 -18.69 46.11 -15.47
C LEU A 111 -18.96 45.85 -16.96
N ASP A 112 -18.33 44.85 -17.56
CA ASP A 112 -18.57 44.44 -18.93
C ASP A 112 -19.65 43.35 -19.02
N ASN A 113 -20.24 43.22 -20.21
CA ASN A 113 -21.25 42.20 -20.52
C ASN A 113 -20.68 40.99 -21.26
N GLY A 114 -19.35 40.83 -21.31
CA GLY A 114 -18.68 39.75 -22.05
C GLY A 114 -18.72 39.86 -23.58
N ALA A 115 -19.13 41.00 -24.15
CA ALA A 115 -19.22 41.16 -25.61
C ALA A 115 -17.86 41.15 -26.33
N GLN A 116 -16.77 41.47 -25.62
CA GLN A 116 -15.42 41.46 -26.17
C GLN A 116 -14.61 40.32 -25.56
N GLU A 117 -14.19 39.37 -26.40
CA GLU A 117 -13.35 38.26 -25.97
C GLU A 117 -11.99 38.77 -25.45
N GLY A 118 -11.51 38.17 -24.35
CA GLY A 118 -10.22 38.53 -23.76
C GLY A 118 -10.20 39.86 -22.97
N VAL A 119 -11.35 40.51 -22.78
CA VAL A 119 -11.46 41.74 -22.00
C VAL A 119 -12.48 41.57 -20.87
N VAL A 120 -12.05 41.87 -19.64
CA VAL A 120 -12.92 41.92 -18.46
C VAL A 120 -12.63 43.22 -17.71
N ARG A 121 -13.68 43.99 -17.41
CA ARG A 121 -13.56 45.25 -16.65
C ARG A 121 -14.11 45.05 -15.25
N LEU A 122 -13.27 45.27 -14.26
CA LEU A 122 -13.59 45.06 -12.85
C LEU A 122 -13.53 46.39 -12.09
N ARG A 123 -14.42 46.54 -11.10
CA ARG A 123 -14.38 47.63 -10.10
C ARG A 123 -14.42 47.01 -8.72
N GLU A 124 -13.54 47.45 -7.82
CA GLU A 124 -13.58 47.02 -6.43
C GLU A 124 -14.94 47.33 -5.80
N ALA A 125 -15.43 46.41 -4.98
CA ALA A 125 -16.68 46.54 -4.25
C ALA A 125 -16.41 46.52 -2.74
N PRO A 126 -15.96 47.66 -2.15
CA PRO A 126 -15.55 47.73 -0.74
C PRO A 126 -16.58 47.21 0.26
N SER A 127 -17.87 47.32 -0.06
CA SER A 127 -18.98 46.82 0.78
C SER A 127 -19.06 45.28 0.86
N LYS A 128 -18.38 44.57 -0.06
CA LYS A 128 -18.32 43.11 -0.13
C LYS A 128 -16.96 42.55 0.30
N GLU A 129 -15.96 43.41 0.51
CA GLU A 129 -14.62 42.99 0.96
C GLU A 129 -14.64 42.48 2.39
N LYS A 130 -13.74 41.54 2.69
CA LYS A 130 -13.63 41.00 4.06
C LYS A 130 -12.19 40.61 4.38
N THR A 131 -11.71 41.04 5.53
CA THR A 131 -10.49 40.47 6.15
C THR A 131 -10.90 39.32 7.04
N LEU A 132 -10.66 38.10 6.57
CA LEU A 132 -11.01 36.88 7.29
C LEU A 132 -10.04 36.67 8.45
N LYS A 133 -10.58 36.50 9.65
CA LYS A 133 -9.90 35.97 10.83
C LYS A 133 -10.55 34.65 11.24
N ARG A 134 -10.15 34.11 12.40
CA ARG A 134 -10.67 32.85 12.94
C ARG A 134 -12.20 32.77 12.87
N GLY A 135 -12.72 31.83 12.08
CA GLY A 135 -14.14 31.55 11.92
C GLY A 135 -14.89 32.51 11.00
N ASP A 136 -14.26 33.56 10.48
CA ASP A 136 -14.84 34.39 9.43
C ASP A 136 -14.89 33.62 8.12
N VAL A 137 -15.94 33.84 7.35
CA VAL A 137 -16.13 33.23 6.02
C VAL A 137 -16.51 34.24 4.95
N ILE A 138 -16.19 33.93 3.71
CA ILE A 138 -16.66 34.60 2.49
C ILE A 138 -16.91 33.55 1.40
N ALA A 139 -17.92 33.77 0.57
CA ALA A 139 -18.35 32.85 -0.48
C ALA A 139 -18.40 33.54 -1.85
N PHE A 140 -18.14 32.75 -2.89
CA PHE A 140 -18.05 33.19 -4.28
C PHE A 140 -18.84 32.25 -5.19
N LEU A 141 -19.63 32.83 -6.10
CA LEU A 141 -20.19 32.14 -7.24
C LEU A 141 -19.14 31.93 -8.35
N PRO A 142 -19.39 31.06 -9.35
CA PRO A 142 -18.41 30.71 -10.39
C PRO A 142 -17.72 31.89 -11.09
N ASP A 143 -18.47 32.95 -11.35
CA ASP A 143 -18.03 34.14 -12.10
C ASP A 143 -17.62 35.32 -11.21
N ASP A 144 -17.68 35.16 -9.88
CA ASP A 144 -17.24 36.20 -8.97
C ASP A 144 -15.72 36.37 -9.05
N PHE A 145 -15.27 37.61 -9.18
CA PHE A 145 -13.86 37.97 -9.18
C PHE A 145 -13.46 38.46 -7.79
N HIS A 146 -12.34 37.94 -7.32
CA HIS A 146 -11.71 38.42 -6.10
C HIS A 146 -10.20 38.35 -6.21
N HIS A 147 -9.51 38.99 -5.27
CA HIS A 147 -8.11 38.75 -5.03
C HIS A 147 -7.87 38.56 -3.53
N ILE A 148 -6.83 37.81 -3.20
CA ILE A 148 -6.45 37.60 -1.80
C ILE A 148 -5.11 38.25 -1.51
N GLU A 149 -5.01 38.88 -0.35
CA GLU A 149 -3.75 39.36 0.21
C GLU A 149 -3.66 39.02 1.68
N THR A 150 -2.52 38.49 2.09
CA THR A 150 -2.20 38.30 3.52
C THR A 150 -1.54 39.58 4.02
N PRO A 151 -2.13 40.28 5.01
CA PRO A 151 -1.53 41.49 5.55
C PRO A 151 -0.11 41.24 6.09
N VAL A 152 0.77 42.23 5.99
CA VAL A 152 2.19 42.08 6.40
C VAL A 152 2.33 41.81 7.91
N ASP A 153 1.35 42.23 8.69
CA ASP A 153 1.28 42.11 10.15
C ASP A 153 0.41 40.92 10.63
N SER A 154 -0.11 40.08 9.72
CA SER A 154 -1.02 38.98 10.10
C SER A 154 -0.35 37.68 10.52
N GLY A 155 0.99 37.63 10.48
CA GLY A 155 1.76 36.40 10.69
C GLY A 155 1.53 35.38 9.57
N ASN A 156 1.81 34.11 9.85
CA ASN A 156 1.53 33.03 8.89
C ASN A 156 0.04 32.70 8.92
N ALA A 157 -0.66 32.98 7.83
CA ALA A 157 -2.08 32.66 7.68
C ALA A 157 -2.25 31.18 7.31
N LEU A 158 -3.26 30.53 7.89
CA LEU A 158 -3.73 29.20 7.48
C LEU A 158 -5.25 29.23 7.36
N HIS A 159 -5.77 29.10 6.14
CA HIS A 159 -7.18 29.29 5.83
C HIS A 159 -7.74 28.03 5.16
N LEU A 160 -9.01 27.70 5.40
CA LEU A 160 -9.69 26.62 4.71
C LEU A 160 -10.28 27.15 3.40
N HIS A 161 -9.91 26.56 2.28
CA HIS A 161 -10.45 26.88 0.97
C HIS A 161 -11.26 25.69 0.47
N PHE A 162 -12.54 25.91 0.23
CA PHE A 162 -13.48 24.86 -0.14
C PHE A 162 -14.10 25.17 -1.50
N TYR A 163 -13.92 24.27 -2.46
CA TYR A 163 -14.32 24.47 -3.85
C TYR A 163 -15.31 23.41 -4.31
N GLY A 164 -16.22 23.79 -5.21
CA GLY A 164 -17.10 22.84 -5.87
C GLY A 164 -16.39 21.86 -6.80
N LEU A 165 -15.20 22.22 -7.29
CA LEU A 165 -14.30 21.38 -8.09
C LEU A 165 -12.84 21.68 -7.69
N SER A 166 -11.98 20.68 -7.68
CA SER A 166 -10.58 20.83 -7.28
C SER A 166 -9.79 21.78 -8.18
N LEU A 167 -8.80 22.47 -7.58
CA LEU A 167 -7.98 23.48 -8.24
C LEU A 167 -7.25 22.91 -9.47
N GLU A 168 -6.83 21.65 -9.40
CA GLU A 168 -6.15 20.96 -10.49
C GLU A 168 -7.06 20.65 -11.67
N HIS A 169 -8.38 20.72 -11.51
CA HIS A 169 -9.36 20.42 -12.55
C HIS A 169 -10.14 21.66 -13.00
N LEU A 170 -9.58 22.85 -12.78
CA LEU A 170 -10.13 24.14 -13.19
C LEU A 170 -9.23 24.81 -14.25
N PRO A 171 -9.22 24.35 -15.52
CA PRO A 171 -8.34 24.88 -16.56
C PRO A 171 -8.74 26.26 -17.10
N ASP A 172 -10.01 26.64 -16.95
CA ASP A 172 -10.61 27.83 -17.58
C ASP A 172 -10.75 29.04 -16.65
N ARG A 173 -10.08 29.03 -15.49
CA ARG A 173 -10.10 30.20 -14.59
C ARG A 173 -9.55 31.42 -15.30
N VAL A 174 -10.11 32.58 -14.99
CA VAL A 174 -9.75 33.84 -15.62
C VAL A 174 -9.07 34.71 -14.61
N THR A 175 -7.89 35.22 -14.95
CA THR A 175 -7.23 36.31 -14.22
C THR A 175 -7.27 37.58 -15.05
N VAL A 176 -7.32 38.74 -14.39
CA VAL A 176 -7.49 40.04 -15.04
C VAL A 176 -6.34 40.96 -14.66
N ASP A 177 -5.68 41.54 -15.66
CA ASP A 177 -4.82 42.70 -15.47
C ASP A 177 -5.70 43.93 -15.23
N MET A 178 -5.66 44.49 -14.02
CA MET A 178 -6.51 45.61 -13.63
C MET A 178 -6.21 46.91 -14.37
N ALA A 179 -5.01 47.08 -14.92
CA ALA A 179 -4.63 48.29 -15.64
C ALA A 179 -5.16 48.28 -17.08
N THR A 180 -5.13 47.12 -17.74
CA THR A 180 -5.53 47.01 -19.16
C THR A 180 -6.92 46.41 -19.36
N GLY A 181 -7.46 45.73 -18.35
CA GLY A 181 -8.66 44.89 -18.46
C GLY A 181 -8.42 43.61 -19.27
N THR A 182 -7.17 43.27 -19.57
CA THR A 182 -6.86 42.05 -20.33
C THR A 182 -7.12 40.83 -19.44
N ALA A 183 -8.00 39.96 -19.91
CA ALA A 183 -8.35 38.71 -19.26
C ALA A 183 -7.57 37.55 -19.88
N ARG A 184 -7.01 36.68 -19.05
CA ARG A 184 -6.29 35.49 -19.48
C ARG A 184 -6.85 34.26 -18.78
N ARG A 185 -7.12 33.22 -19.57
CA ARG A 185 -7.38 31.90 -19.01
C ARG A 185 -6.10 31.34 -18.42
N PHE A 186 -6.20 30.76 -17.23
CA PHE A 186 -5.11 30.10 -16.56
C PHE A 186 -5.64 28.87 -15.83
N MET A 187 -4.89 27.78 -15.94
CA MET A 187 -5.07 26.63 -15.06
C MET A 187 -4.31 26.92 -13.76
N ALA A 188 -4.94 26.67 -12.62
CA ALA A 188 -4.22 26.70 -11.36
C ALA A 188 -3.20 25.55 -11.34
N ARG A 189 -1.92 25.86 -11.59
CA ARG A 189 -0.80 24.92 -11.39
C ARG A 189 -0.41 24.90 -9.91
N ALA A 190 -1.40 24.71 -9.04
CA ALA A 190 -1.19 24.70 -7.61
C ALA A 190 -0.38 23.46 -7.21
N LYS A 191 0.72 23.68 -6.48
CA LYS A 191 1.50 22.59 -5.87
C LYS A 191 0.70 22.05 -4.67
N ILE A 192 -0.19 21.10 -4.93
CA ILE A 192 -1.01 20.50 -3.87
C ILE A 192 -0.16 19.49 -3.10
N LEU A 193 -0.08 19.72 -1.80
CA LEU A 193 0.64 18.93 -0.81
C LEU A 193 -0.34 18.14 0.06
N THR A 194 0.22 17.30 0.90
CA THR A 194 -0.49 16.50 1.90
C THR A 194 -0.06 16.95 3.29
N PRO A 195 -0.96 16.99 4.30
CA PRO A 195 -0.58 17.35 5.66
C PRO A 195 0.62 16.53 6.16
N LEU A 196 1.55 17.18 6.87
CA LEU A 196 2.76 16.53 7.35
C LEU A 196 2.62 16.00 8.77
N LEU A 197 3.36 14.94 9.09
CA LEU A 197 3.63 14.50 10.46
C LEU A 197 5.13 14.40 10.69
N THR A 198 5.59 14.77 11.87
CA THR A 198 6.99 14.55 12.26
C THR A 198 7.27 13.07 12.49
N VAL A 199 8.53 12.66 12.38
CA VAL A 199 8.95 11.29 12.68
C VAL A 199 8.66 10.91 14.14
N GLN A 200 8.70 11.88 15.06
CA GLN A 200 8.33 11.69 16.47
C GLN A 200 6.83 11.36 16.61
N GLN A 201 5.96 12.11 15.93
CA GLN A 201 4.52 11.81 15.93
C GLN A 201 4.23 10.42 15.38
N VAL A 202 4.89 10.01 14.29
CA VAL A 202 4.76 8.65 13.74
C VAL A 202 5.24 7.59 14.73
N LYS A 203 6.38 7.81 15.40
CA LYS A 203 6.91 6.91 16.44
C LYS A 203 5.96 6.80 17.64
N GLU A 204 5.32 7.89 18.04
CA GLU A 204 4.28 7.89 19.09
C GLU A 204 3.05 7.09 18.66
N MET A 205 2.60 7.23 17.41
CA MET A 205 1.47 6.46 16.87
C MET A 205 1.74 4.95 16.89
N LEU A 206 2.95 4.51 16.54
CA LEU A 206 3.36 3.10 16.62
C LEU A 206 3.25 2.55 18.06
N LYS A 207 3.46 3.40 19.07
CA LYS A 207 3.44 3.03 20.49
C LYS A 207 2.06 3.18 21.14
N SER A 208 1.18 4.02 20.62
CA SER A 208 -0.08 4.42 21.27
C SER A 208 -1.19 3.37 21.21
N GLY A 209 -1.08 2.39 20.31
CA GLY A 209 -2.18 1.44 20.01
C GLY A 209 -3.21 2.00 19.03
N GLU A 210 -2.94 3.16 18.44
CA GLU A 210 -3.76 3.74 17.38
C GLU A 210 -3.89 2.81 16.16
N VAL A 211 -5.07 2.84 15.52
CA VAL A 211 -5.31 2.16 14.25
C VAL A 211 -4.99 3.10 13.09
N PHE A 212 -3.91 2.81 12.38
CA PHE A 212 -3.47 3.57 11.20
C PHE A 212 -2.63 2.69 10.27
N ALA A 213 -2.57 3.07 9.00
CA ALA A 213 -1.66 2.49 8.02
C ALA A 213 -0.40 3.34 7.89
N PHE A 214 0.75 2.69 7.84
CA PHE A 214 2.05 3.33 7.60
C PHE A 214 2.67 2.71 6.35
N PHE A 215 2.58 3.44 5.23
CA PHE A 215 2.97 2.93 3.93
C PHE A 215 4.27 3.56 3.43
N ASP A 216 5.22 2.71 3.05
CA ASP A 216 6.40 3.13 2.29
C ASP A 216 6.11 3.00 0.79
N VAL A 217 6.18 4.12 0.07
CA VAL A 217 5.79 4.19 -1.33
C VAL A 217 6.97 4.12 -2.30
N ARG A 218 8.18 3.87 -1.78
CA ARG A 218 9.35 3.51 -2.59
C ARG A 218 9.17 2.12 -3.19
N GLU A 219 10.00 1.77 -4.15
CA GLU A 219 9.95 0.43 -4.73
C GLU A 219 10.44 -0.63 -3.73
N GLU A 220 10.02 -1.89 -3.91
CA GLU A 220 10.30 -2.96 -2.95
C GLU A 220 11.80 -3.26 -2.83
N GLY A 221 12.56 -3.10 -3.92
CA GLY A 221 14.01 -3.21 -3.89
C GLY A 221 14.68 -2.11 -3.06
N GLU A 222 14.20 -0.86 -3.15
CA GLU A 222 14.66 0.24 -2.30
C GLU A 222 14.27 0.02 -0.84
N PHE A 223 13.01 -0.32 -0.58
CA PHE A 223 12.50 -0.67 0.75
C PHE A 223 13.39 -1.72 1.43
N SER A 224 13.70 -2.80 0.71
CA SER A 224 14.46 -3.92 1.26
C SER A 224 15.96 -3.66 1.40
N THR A 225 16.58 -2.86 0.53
CA THR A 225 18.04 -2.68 0.54
C THR A 225 18.50 -1.42 1.27
N GLN A 226 17.74 -0.33 1.15
CA GLN A 226 18.01 0.93 1.85
C GLN A 226 17.42 0.92 3.27
N GLY A 227 16.46 0.03 3.49
CA GLY A 227 15.82 -0.24 4.77
C GLY A 227 14.60 0.64 5.04
N HIS A 228 13.89 0.33 6.12
CA HIS A 228 12.59 0.90 6.49
C HIS A 228 12.35 0.81 8.02
N PRO A 229 11.41 1.59 8.59
CA PRO A 229 10.91 1.37 9.95
C PRO A 229 10.28 -0.02 10.10
N LEU A 230 10.38 -0.65 11.28
CA LEU A 230 9.95 -2.04 11.51
C LEU A 230 8.54 -2.35 10.97
N PHE A 231 7.58 -1.46 11.23
CA PHE A 231 6.16 -1.63 10.88
C PHE A 231 5.70 -0.80 9.69
N ALA A 232 6.63 -0.23 8.90
CA ALA A 232 6.28 0.31 7.59
C ALA A 232 5.90 -0.84 6.64
N THR A 233 4.76 -0.68 5.97
CA THR A 233 4.25 -1.65 4.99
C THR A 233 4.58 -1.18 3.58
N PRO A 234 5.19 -2.00 2.71
CA PRO A 234 5.51 -1.58 1.34
C PRO A 234 4.23 -1.43 0.51
N LEU A 235 4.03 -0.25 -0.07
CA LEU A 235 3.01 0.06 -1.07
C LEU A 235 3.64 0.89 -2.20
N PRO A 236 4.51 0.28 -3.04
CA PRO A 236 5.23 1.01 -4.08
C PRO A 236 4.33 1.83 -4.97
N LEU A 237 4.72 3.09 -5.23
CA LEU A 237 3.95 4.01 -6.08
C LEU A 237 3.64 3.40 -7.46
N SER A 238 4.56 2.59 -8.00
CA SER A 238 4.37 1.90 -9.28
C SER A 238 3.20 0.91 -9.32
N ARG A 239 2.75 0.41 -8.15
CA ARG A 239 1.72 -0.64 -8.00
C ARG A 239 0.58 -0.23 -7.06
N LEU A 240 0.52 1.05 -6.69
CA LEU A 240 -0.29 1.54 -5.57
C LEU A 240 -1.79 1.28 -5.76
N GLU A 241 -2.35 1.67 -6.90
CA GLU A 241 -3.80 1.67 -7.10
C GLU A 241 -4.45 0.29 -6.97
N PRO A 242 -3.98 -0.78 -7.65
CA PRO A 242 -4.56 -2.12 -7.51
C PRO A 242 -4.24 -2.83 -6.18
N ARG A 243 -3.44 -2.22 -5.30
CA ARG A 243 -3.03 -2.82 -4.02
C ARG A 243 -3.65 -2.14 -2.82
N ALA A 244 -3.98 -0.86 -2.92
CA ALA A 244 -4.52 -0.06 -1.83
C ALA A 244 -5.74 -0.70 -1.17
N LEU A 245 -6.75 -1.14 -1.96
CA LEU A 245 -7.99 -1.71 -1.40
C LEU A 245 -7.74 -2.99 -0.60
N ALA A 246 -6.86 -3.86 -1.09
CA ALA A 246 -6.51 -5.09 -0.38
C ALA A 246 -5.75 -4.76 0.93
N LEU A 247 -4.76 -3.88 0.87
CA LEU A 247 -3.99 -3.54 2.07
C LEU A 247 -4.75 -2.69 3.07
N LEU A 248 -5.76 -1.94 2.64
CA LEU A 248 -6.57 -1.09 3.50
C LEU A 248 -8.01 -0.97 2.98
N PRO A 249 -8.94 -1.85 3.41
CA PRO A 249 -10.30 -1.88 2.90
C PRO A 249 -11.17 -0.70 3.36
N ASP A 250 -10.82 -0.06 4.47
CA ASP A 250 -11.53 1.12 4.99
C ASP A 250 -10.87 2.42 4.50
N PRO A 251 -11.53 3.21 3.62
CA PRO A 251 -10.97 4.45 3.08
C PRO A 251 -10.89 5.60 4.10
N HIS A 252 -11.47 5.42 5.29
CA HIS A 252 -11.49 6.44 6.34
C HIS A 252 -10.39 6.25 7.38
N THR A 253 -9.69 5.12 7.34
CA THR A 253 -8.54 4.86 8.21
C THR A 253 -7.42 5.86 7.92
N ARG A 254 -6.72 6.29 8.98
CA ARG A 254 -5.56 7.17 8.89
C ARG A 254 -4.46 6.49 8.07
N ILE A 255 -3.89 7.19 7.11
CA ILE A 255 -2.73 6.76 6.33
C ILE A 255 -1.60 7.76 6.54
N VAL A 256 -0.43 7.25 6.89
CA VAL A 256 0.84 7.99 6.86
C VAL A 256 1.68 7.38 5.75
N LEU A 257 2.12 8.22 4.82
CA LEU A 257 2.96 7.84 3.68
C LEU A 257 4.40 8.26 3.95
N MET A 258 5.36 7.46 3.52
CA MET A 258 6.77 7.83 3.51
C MET A 258 7.44 7.47 2.19
N ASP A 259 8.45 8.27 1.83
CA ASP A 259 9.44 7.98 0.81
C ASP A 259 10.85 8.22 1.38
N GLU A 260 11.86 8.48 0.55
CA GLU A 260 13.25 8.70 1.01
C GLU A 260 13.44 10.07 1.70
N GLY A 261 12.47 10.98 1.55
CA GLY A 261 12.56 12.38 1.95
C GLY A 261 12.45 13.35 0.77
N GLU A 262 11.76 12.95 -0.30
CA GLU A 262 11.59 13.76 -1.49
C GLU A 262 10.63 14.93 -1.20
N GLU A 263 11.05 16.16 -1.48
CA GLU A 263 10.27 17.34 -1.13
C GLU A 263 9.24 17.74 -2.20
N GLY A 264 8.18 18.41 -1.77
CA GLY A 264 7.17 19.02 -2.63
C GLY A 264 6.21 18.02 -3.31
N GLN A 265 5.40 18.53 -4.23
CA GLN A 265 4.33 17.79 -4.91
C GLN A 265 4.87 16.64 -5.78
N THR A 266 6.10 16.75 -6.28
CA THR A 266 6.72 15.74 -7.15
C THR A 266 7.29 14.55 -6.39
N GLY A 267 7.46 14.66 -5.08
CA GLY A 267 7.90 13.56 -4.23
C GLY A 267 6.91 12.40 -4.25
N ARG A 268 7.44 11.16 -4.17
CA ARG A 268 6.65 9.94 -4.30
C ARG A 268 5.51 9.86 -3.29
N ALA A 269 5.72 10.29 -2.03
CA ALA A 269 4.69 10.26 -1.00
C ALA A 269 3.51 11.20 -1.32
N ASN A 270 3.75 12.41 -1.84
CA ASN A 270 2.67 13.31 -2.25
C ASN A 270 1.93 12.80 -3.49
N ARG A 271 2.64 12.21 -4.46
CA ARG A 271 2.01 11.57 -5.63
C ARG A 271 1.16 10.37 -5.23
N ALA A 272 1.63 9.57 -4.28
CA ALA A 272 0.87 8.47 -3.69
C ALA A 272 -0.40 8.98 -2.98
N ALA A 273 -0.29 10.05 -2.21
CA ALA A 273 -1.44 10.67 -1.54
C ALA A 273 -2.50 11.14 -2.55
N ALA A 274 -2.10 11.78 -3.64
CA ALA A 274 -3.02 12.20 -4.70
C ALA A 274 -3.76 11.00 -5.33
N LYS A 275 -3.04 9.91 -5.62
CA LYS A 275 -3.64 8.67 -6.15
C LYS A 275 -4.61 8.01 -5.17
N LEU A 276 -4.23 7.92 -3.89
CA LEU A 276 -5.09 7.39 -2.84
C LEU A 276 -6.34 8.26 -2.66
N SER A 277 -6.22 9.59 -2.75
CA SER A 277 -7.38 10.49 -2.75
C SER A 277 -8.35 10.17 -3.89
N GLY A 278 -7.85 9.92 -5.10
CA GLY A 278 -8.67 9.50 -6.25
C GLY A 278 -9.33 8.13 -6.09
N LEU A 279 -8.84 7.29 -5.17
CA LEU A 279 -9.47 6.02 -4.77
C LEU A 279 -10.46 6.20 -3.60
N GLY A 280 -10.65 7.43 -3.11
CA GLY A 280 -11.58 7.75 -2.03
C GLY A 280 -10.97 7.75 -0.62
N TYR A 281 -9.65 7.59 -0.48
CA TYR A 281 -8.99 7.71 0.82
C TYR A 281 -8.90 9.18 1.26
N THR A 282 -9.42 9.48 2.44
CA THR A 282 -9.66 10.88 2.87
C THR A 282 -8.85 11.32 4.09
N ASN A 283 -8.05 10.43 4.68
CA ASN A 283 -7.29 10.71 5.91
C ASN A 283 -5.79 10.49 5.73
N LEU A 284 -5.19 11.29 4.85
CA LEU A 284 -3.81 11.15 4.39
C LEU A 284 -2.86 12.10 5.13
N ALA A 285 -1.64 11.64 5.39
CA ALA A 285 -0.49 12.46 5.76
C ALA A 285 0.80 11.92 5.14
N VAL A 286 1.81 12.77 5.08
CA VAL A 286 3.19 12.39 4.71
C VAL A 286 4.10 12.57 5.91
N MET A 287 4.99 11.60 6.15
CA MET A 287 6.04 11.71 7.16
C MET A 287 7.10 12.71 6.69
N ALA A 288 7.22 13.83 7.40
CA ALA A 288 8.13 14.91 7.08
C ALA A 288 9.59 14.40 7.01
N GLY A 289 10.24 14.64 5.87
CA GLY A 289 11.62 14.24 5.61
C GLY A 289 11.85 12.75 5.40
N GLY A 290 10.80 11.93 5.32
CA GLY A 290 10.85 10.52 4.92
C GLY A 290 11.85 9.68 5.72
N LEU A 291 12.38 8.62 5.09
CA LEU A 291 13.34 7.72 5.72
C LEU A 291 14.61 8.45 6.19
N LYS A 292 15.05 9.50 5.47
CA LYS A 292 16.18 10.31 5.89
C LYS A 292 15.97 10.91 7.28
N ALA A 293 14.82 11.55 7.52
CA ALA A 293 14.52 12.14 8.84
C ALA A 293 14.36 11.06 9.93
N TRP A 294 13.87 9.87 9.58
CA TRP A 294 13.79 8.75 10.51
C TRP A 294 15.18 8.30 10.99
N ARG A 295 16.14 8.19 10.06
CA ARG A 295 17.55 7.90 10.36
C ARG A 295 18.19 9.02 11.19
N ASP A 296 17.98 10.28 10.80
CA ASP A 296 18.55 11.45 11.47
C ASP A 296 18.04 11.56 12.93
N ALA A 297 16.82 11.09 13.20
CA ALA A 297 16.27 11.02 14.56
C ALA A 297 16.83 9.85 15.41
N GLY A 298 17.71 9.02 14.84
CA GLY A 298 18.34 7.89 15.54
C GLY A 298 17.41 6.68 15.73
N TYR A 299 16.32 6.59 14.97
CA TYR A 299 15.43 5.43 15.03
C TYR A 299 15.97 4.27 14.19
N GLU A 300 15.68 3.04 14.62
CA GLU A 300 16.14 1.82 13.95
C GLU A 300 15.58 1.71 12.53
N VAL A 301 16.43 1.19 11.64
CA VAL A 301 16.12 0.94 10.23
C VAL A 301 16.45 -0.50 9.91
N PHE A 302 15.46 -1.21 9.38
CA PHE A 302 15.54 -2.63 9.06
C PHE A 302 15.66 -2.81 7.55
N THR A 303 16.58 -3.65 7.11
CA THR A 303 16.61 -4.14 5.71
C THR A 303 15.78 -5.39 5.56
N GLY A 304 15.52 -5.81 4.31
CA GLY A 304 14.76 -7.01 3.98
C GLY A 304 13.26 -6.75 3.78
N VAL A 305 12.49 -7.83 3.77
CA VAL A 305 11.02 -7.80 3.61
C VAL A 305 10.38 -8.69 4.66
N ASN A 306 9.13 -8.39 5.02
CA ASN A 306 8.36 -9.11 6.04
C ASN A 306 9.08 -9.19 7.39
N VAL A 307 9.81 -8.13 7.73
CA VAL A 307 10.71 -8.09 8.88
C VAL A 307 9.98 -8.40 10.20
N PRO A 308 8.78 -7.86 10.48
CA PRO A 308 8.05 -8.24 11.69
C PRO A 308 7.84 -9.75 11.85
N SER A 309 7.42 -10.42 10.76
CA SER A 309 7.19 -11.86 10.75
C SER A 309 8.48 -12.66 10.94
N LYS A 310 9.56 -12.25 10.27
CA LYS A 310 10.85 -12.95 10.34
C LYS A 310 11.51 -12.79 11.71
N ALA A 311 11.54 -11.57 12.22
CA ALA A 311 12.04 -11.28 13.57
C ALA A 311 11.22 -12.03 14.64
N PHE A 312 9.90 -12.09 14.48
CA PHE A 312 9.06 -12.88 15.37
C PHE A 312 9.40 -14.37 15.34
N GLY A 313 9.70 -14.94 14.16
CA GLY A 313 10.19 -16.31 14.04
C GLY A 313 11.44 -16.59 14.89
N GLU A 314 12.42 -15.70 14.85
CA GLU A 314 13.63 -15.83 15.68
C GLU A 314 13.31 -15.67 17.18
N VAL A 315 12.45 -14.73 17.55
CA VAL A 315 11.97 -14.58 18.94
C VAL A 315 11.29 -15.85 19.45
N VAL A 316 10.55 -16.56 18.59
CA VAL A 316 9.96 -17.87 18.92
C VAL A 316 11.05 -18.93 19.14
N GLU A 317 12.05 -19.04 18.25
CA GLU A 317 13.15 -20.00 18.39
C GLU A 317 13.89 -19.80 19.71
N HIS A 318 14.34 -18.57 20.00
CA HIS A 318 15.04 -18.25 21.25
C HIS A 318 14.15 -18.43 22.48
N GLY A 319 12.86 -18.08 22.36
CA GLY A 319 11.92 -18.17 23.46
C GLY A 319 11.60 -19.61 23.88
N ASN A 320 11.45 -20.51 22.92
CA ASN A 320 10.99 -21.88 23.19
C ASN A 320 12.09 -22.94 23.05
N ASP A 321 13.32 -22.52 22.72
CA ASP A 321 14.40 -23.41 22.27
C ASP A 321 13.88 -24.41 21.23
N THR A 322 13.24 -23.88 20.19
CA THR A 322 12.63 -24.71 19.14
C THR A 322 13.68 -25.67 18.59
N PRO A 323 13.47 -27.00 18.67
CA PRO A 323 14.48 -27.97 18.27
C PRO A 323 14.85 -27.85 16.79
N ARG A 324 16.13 -28.01 16.49
CA ARG A 324 16.69 -27.81 15.14
C ARG A 324 17.73 -28.88 14.80
N ILE A 325 17.83 -29.24 13.52
CA ILE A 325 18.77 -30.24 12.99
C ILE A 325 19.52 -29.66 11.79
N ASP A 326 20.83 -29.92 11.70
CA ASP A 326 21.68 -29.46 10.60
C ASP A 326 21.47 -30.30 9.33
N ALA A 327 21.68 -29.70 8.16
CA ALA A 327 21.47 -30.33 6.86
C ALA A 327 22.26 -31.64 6.68
N ALA A 328 23.52 -31.67 7.11
CA ALA A 328 24.37 -32.86 7.02
C ALA A 328 23.82 -34.04 7.85
N ASP A 329 23.18 -33.78 8.99
CA ASP A 329 22.61 -34.84 9.82
C ASP A 329 21.27 -35.33 9.26
N VAL A 330 20.46 -34.45 8.69
CA VAL A 330 19.27 -34.87 7.91
C VAL A 330 19.68 -35.72 6.71
N GLN A 331 20.75 -35.36 6.00
CA GLN A 331 21.27 -36.18 4.89
C GLN A 331 21.68 -37.59 5.37
N LYS A 332 22.40 -37.70 6.49
CA LYS A 332 22.73 -39.01 7.09
C LYS A 332 21.48 -39.84 7.40
N LEU A 333 20.41 -39.21 7.90
CA LEU A 333 19.14 -39.87 8.19
C LEU A 333 18.45 -40.35 6.91
N ILE A 334 18.49 -39.56 5.83
CA ILE A 334 17.99 -39.96 4.51
C ILE A 334 18.80 -41.17 3.99
N ASP A 335 20.12 -41.11 4.04
CA ASP A 335 21.01 -42.17 3.55
C ASP A 335 20.81 -43.48 4.34
N ALA A 336 20.59 -43.37 5.65
CA ALA A 336 20.29 -44.49 6.53
C ALA A 336 18.84 -44.99 6.42
N LYS A 337 17.98 -44.35 5.61
CA LYS A 337 16.55 -44.64 5.49
C LYS A 337 15.85 -44.65 6.86
N ALA A 338 16.21 -43.70 7.72
CA ALA A 338 15.59 -43.55 9.03
C ALA A 338 14.09 -43.28 8.91
N ASP A 339 13.31 -43.68 9.92
CA ASP A 339 11.87 -43.37 9.98
C ASP A 339 11.65 -41.89 10.27
N MET A 340 11.47 -41.12 9.20
CA MET A 340 11.35 -39.66 9.22
C MET A 340 10.44 -39.17 8.10
N VAL A 341 9.77 -38.05 8.34
CA VAL A 341 9.12 -37.24 7.30
C VAL A 341 9.72 -35.83 7.27
N ILE A 342 9.88 -35.27 6.06
CA ILE A 342 10.30 -33.89 5.83
C ILE A 342 9.12 -33.14 5.23
N LEU A 343 8.59 -32.14 5.96
CA LEU A 343 7.43 -31.34 5.57
C LEU A 343 7.88 -29.91 5.23
N ASP A 344 7.64 -29.49 3.99
CA ASP A 344 7.97 -28.13 3.52
C ASP A 344 6.80 -27.19 3.80
N SER A 345 7.04 -26.18 4.64
CA SER A 345 5.99 -25.27 5.13
C SER A 345 5.74 -24.06 4.24
N ARG A 346 6.35 -24.03 3.05
CA ARG A 346 6.18 -22.98 2.03
C ARG A 346 4.98 -23.27 1.11
N PRO A 347 4.56 -22.30 0.28
CA PRO A 347 3.63 -22.54 -0.81
C PRO A 347 4.19 -23.52 -1.84
N LEU A 348 3.30 -24.31 -2.45
CA LEU A 348 3.64 -25.30 -3.47
C LEU A 348 4.53 -24.77 -4.63
N PRO A 349 4.34 -23.55 -5.16
CA PRO A 349 5.26 -23.01 -6.18
C PRO A 349 6.71 -22.87 -5.69
N GLU A 350 6.93 -22.50 -4.43
CA GLU A 350 8.28 -22.41 -3.85
C GLU A 350 8.90 -23.81 -3.63
N PHE A 351 8.10 -24.78 -3.21
CA PHE A 351 8.51 -26.19 -3.09
C PHE A 351 8.88 -26.80 -4.45
N THR A 352 8.04 -26.58 -5.47
CA THR A 352 8.26 -27.08 -6.83
C THR A 352 9.53 -26.51 -7.43
N ASN A 353 9.83 -25.22 -7.17
CA ASN A 353 11.05 -24.58 -7.67
C ASN A 353 12.33 -25.23 -7.10
N MET A 354 12.35 -25.51 -5.79
CA MET A 354 13.41 -26.25 -5.12
C MET A 354 12.94 -26.79 -3.77
N SER A 355 13.34 -28.01 -3.40
CA SER A 355 12.94 -28.65 -2.15
C SER A 355 14.05 -29.56 -1.59
N ILE A 356 13.87 -30.03 -0.35
CA ILE A 356 14.74 -31.07 0.22
C ILE A 356 14.37 -32.42 -0.41
N PRO A 357 15.33 -33.24 -0.86
CA PRO A 357 15.05 -34.55 -1.42
C PRO A 357 14.16 -35.41 -0.50
N GLY A 358 13.09 -35.99 -1.06
CA GLY A 358 12.10 -36.77 -0.30
C GLY A 358 11.09 -35.95 0.51
N GLY A 359 11.18 -34.62 0.46
CA GLY A 359 10.24 -33.71 1.11
C GLY A 359 8.81 -33.80 0.56
N ILE A 360 7.85 -33.32 1.36
CA ILE A 360 6.44 -33.26 1.03
C ILE A 360 5.95 -31.83 1.27
N ASP A 361 5.30 -31.24 0.28
CA ASP A 361 4.61 -29.95 0.43
C ASP A 361 3.51 -30.05 1.48
N CYS A 362 3.60 -29.22 2.51
CA CYS A 362 2.61 -29.07 3.57
C CYS A 362 2.69 -27.66 4.16
N PRO A 363 2.09 -26.65 3.49
CA PRO A 363 2.18 -25.24 3.86
C PRO A 363 1.84 -24.99 5.34
N GLY A 364 2.43 -23.97 5.97
CA GLY A 364 2.46 -23.82 7.43
C GLY A 364 1.13 -24.06 8.19
N ALA A 365 0.00 -23.54 7.72
CA ALA A 365 -1.30 -23.74 8.36
C ALA A 365 -1.86 -25.16 8.19
N GLU A 366 -1.43 -25.89 7.15
CA GLU A 366 -1.79 -27.29 6.90
C GLU A 366 -1.02 -28.26 7.81
N LEU A 367 0.12 -27.87 8.41
CA LEU A 367 0.96 -28.78 9.21
C LEU A 367 0.17 -29.46 10.32
N VAL A 368 -0.41 -28.71 11.27
CA VAL A 368 -1.23 -29.30 12.35
C VAL A 368 -2.47 -30.00 11.80
N TYR A 369 -3.01 -29.50 10.69
CA TYR A 369 -4.19 -30.04 10.04
C TYR A 369 -3.95 -31.43 9.43
N ARG A 370 -2.75 -31.70 8.91
CA ARG A 370 -2.44 -32.89 8.10
C ARG A 370 -1.41 -33.82 8.73
N VAL A 371 -0.65 -33.41 9.76
CA VAL A 371 0.57 -34.13 10.20
C VAL A 371 0.35 -35.62 10.48
N LYS A 372 -0.80 -36.01 11.05
CA LYS A 372 -1.12 -37.42 11.34
C LYS A 372 -1.47 -38.26 10.10
N ASP A 373 -1.67 -37.63 8.95
CA ASP A 373 -1.74 -38.34 7.66
C ASP A 373 -0.35 -38.79 7.19
N PHE A 374 0.72 -38.18 7.72
CA PHE A 374 2.11 -38.52 7.41
C PHE A 374 2.81 -39.36 8.49
N VAL A 375 2.42 -39.19 9.76
CA VAL A 375 3.05 -39.90 10.90
C VAL A 375 2.06 -40.76 11.68
N THR A 376 2.14 -42.07 11.45
CA THR A 376 1.32 -43.08 12.15
C THR A 376 2.00 -43.62 13.40
N ARG A 377 3.35 -43.64 13.45
CA ARG A 377 4.11 -44.07 14.63
C ARG A 377 4.54 -42.88 15.48
N PRO A 378 4.54 -42.98 16.82
CA PRO A 378 5.00 -41.89 17.69
C PRO A 378 6.51 -41.65 17.61
N GLU A 379 7.31 -42.64 17.17
CA GLU A 379 8.76 -42.54 17.04
C GLU A 379 9.22 -41.87 15.73
N THR A 380 8.34 -41.74 14.73
CA THR A 380 8.68 -41.10 13.46
C THR A 380 9.15 -39.67 13.71
N LEU A 381 10.35 -39.35 13.23
CA LEU A 381 10.90 -38.00 13.30
C LEU A 381 10.17 -37.08 12.30
N VAL A 382 9.72 -35.92 12.76
CA VAL A 382 9.14 -34.89 11.89
C VAL A 382 10.16 -33.75 11.74
N VAL A 383 10.65 -33.55 10.52
CA VAL A 383 11.48 -32.40 10.16
C VAL A 383 10.64 -31.42 9.37
N VAL A 384 10.56 -30.16 9.82
CA VAL A 384 9.89 -29.09 9.08
C VAL A 384 10.94 -28.21 8.41
N ASN A 385 10.83 -27.98 7.09
CA ASN A 385 11.76 -27.12 6.36
C ASN A 385 11.06 -25.92 5.72
N CYS A 386 11.86 -24.89 5.41
CA CYS A 386 11.49 -23.84 4.48
C CYS A 386 12.70 -23.45 3.62
N ALA A 387 12.74 -22.21 3.11
CA ALA A 387 13.84 -21.71 2.29
C ALA A 387 15.03 -21.23 3.15
N GLY A 388 14.73 -20.50 4.22
CA GLY A 388 15.67 -20.00 5.23
C GLY A 388 15.30 -20.54 6.60
N ARG A 389 14.86 -19.69 7.54
CA ARG A 389 14.63 -20.09 8.95
C ARG A 389 13.18 -19.95 9.42
N THR A 390 12.51 -18.84 9.10
CA THR A 390 11.26 -18.41 9.74
C THR A 390 10.14 -19.46 9.69
N ARG A 391 9.72 -19.89 8.49
CA ARG A 391 8.57 -20.81 8.33
C ARG A 391 8.85 -22.21 8.88
N SER A 392 10.10 -22.66 8.92
CA SER A 392 10.47 -23.93 9.57
C SER A 392 10.38 -23.85 11.08
N ILE A 393 10.83 -22.74 11.69
CA ILE A 393 10.69 -22.51 13.13
C ILE A 393 9.21 -22.45 13.51
N ILE A 394 8.45 -21.59 12.84
CA ILE A 394 7.01 -21.40 13.09
C ILE A 394 6.24 -22.71 12.86
N GLY A 395 6.56 -23.45 11.80
CA GLY A 395 5.92 -24.73 11.51
C GLY A 395 6.24 -25.82 12.54
N ALA A 396 7.51 -25.99 12.90
CA ALA A 396 7.93 -26.94 13.93
C ALA A 396 7.29 -26.60 15.29
N GLN A 397 7.34 -25.33 15.68
CA GLN A 397 6.75 -24.87 16.93
C GLN A 397 5.21 -24.98 16.93
N SER A 398 4.55 -24.86 15.77
CA SER A 398 3.10 -25.10 15.66
C SER A 398 2.74 -26.54 16.03
N LEU A 399 3.51 -27.53 15.53
CA LEU A 399 3.31 -28.95 15.86
C LEU A 399 3.60 -29.24 17.34
N ILE A 400 4.62 -28.59 17.91
CA ILE A 400 4.97 -28.70 19.34
C ILE A 400 3.87 -28.09 20.22
N ASN A 401 3.41 -26.88 19.89
CA ASN A 401 2.30 -26.21 20.60
C ASN A 401 1.00 -27.03 20.52
N ALA A 402 0.77 -27.70 19.39
CA ALA A 402 -0.36 -28.60 19.18
C ALA A 402 -0.26 -29.90 19.99
N GLY A 403 0.87 -30.16 20.65
CA GLY A 403 1.06 -31.36 21.49
C GLY A 403 1.27 -32.63 20.67
N LEU A 404 1.84 -32.53 19.46
CA LEU A 404 2.21 -33.71 18.69
C LEU A 404 3.23 -34.55 19.50
N PRO A 405 3.00 -35.87 19.70
CA PRO A 405 3.88 -36.69 20.53
C PRO A 405 5.22 -37.01 19.86
N ASN A 406 5.27 -36.90 18.53
CA ASN A 406 6.46 -37.15 17.73
C ASN A 406 7.59 -36.17 18.07
N LYS A 407 8.84 -36.61 17.89
CA LYS A 407 9.97 -35.67 17.90
C LYS A 407 9.84 -34.76 16.68
N VAL A 408 9.76 -33.45 16.92
CA VAL A 408 9.67 -32.42 15.87
C VAL A 408 10.93 -31.57 15.89
N MET A 409 11.50 -31.31 14.72
CA MET A 409 12.68 -30.45 14.55
C MET A 409 12.51 -29.55 13.31
N ALA A 410 12.99 -28.31 13.39
CA ALA A 410 13.18 -27.46 12.23
C ALA A 410 14.48 -27.84 11.50
N LEU A 411 14.47 -27.94 10.16
CA LEU A 411 15.70 -27.99 9.38
C LEU A 411 16.37 -26.62 9.46
N LYS A 412 17.54 -26.55 10.10
CA LYS A 412 18.27 -25.31 10.28
C LYS A 412 18.65 -24.73 8.92
N ASN A 413 18.31 -23.45 8.71
CA ASN A 413 18.59 -22.67 7.50
C ASN A 413 17.96 -23.22 6.19
N GLY A 414 17.07 -24.22 6.27
CA GLY A 414 16.24 -24.64 5.14
C GLY A 414 17.01 -25.08 3.89
N THR A 415 16.45 -24.80 2.71
CA THR A 415 17.09 -25.13 1.43
C THR A 415 18.37 -24.33 1.18
N MET A 416 18.52 -23.12 1.74
CA MET A 416 19.79 -22.37 1.70
C MET A 416 20.87 -23.12 2.47
N GLY A 417 20.59 -23.55 3.70
CA GLY A 417 21.52 -24.33 4.52
C GLY A 417 21.89 -25.66 3.87
N TRP A 418 20.93 -26.32 3.22
CA TRP A 418 21.17 -27.52 2.43
C TRP A 418 22.17 -27.28 1.30
N HIS A 419 21.93 -26.23 0.50
CA HIS A 419 22.81 -25.84 -0.60
C HIS A 419 24.21 -25.47 -0.11
N LEU A 420 24.31 -24.65 0.94
CA LEU A 420 25.58 -24.20 1.53
C LEU A 420 26.38 -25.36 2.15
N ALA A 421 25.73 -26.46 2.52
CA ALA A 421 26.38 -27.69 2.96
C ALA A 421 26.93 -28.55 1.79
N GLY A 422 26.85 -28.06 0.54
CA GLY A 422 27.25 -28.80 -0.66
C GLY A 422 26.25 -29.88 -1.08
N LEU A 423 25.06 -29.92 -0.48
CA LEU A 423 24.03 -30.91 -0.78
C LEU A 423 23.13 -30.41 -1.92
N LYS A 424 22.64 -31.36 -2.73
CA LYS A 424 21.77 -31.05 -3.87
C LYS A 424 20.31 -30.97 -3.42
N VAL A 425 19.66 -29.86 -3.75
CA VAL A 425 18.20 -29.72 -3.63
C VAL A 425 17.51 -30.50 -4.76
N ALA A 426 16.30 -30.98 -4.51
CA ALA A 426 15.41 -31.48 -5.55
C ALA A 426 14.72 -30.31 -6.28
N ARG A 427 14.25 -30.53 -7.51
CA ARG A 427 13.54 -29.53 -8.34
C ARG A 427 12.41 -30.20 -9.11
N GLY A 428 11.31 -29.49 -9.30
CA GLY A 428 10.12 -30.00 -10.00
C GLY A 428 9.28 -30.97 -9.18
N GLU A 429 9.56 -31.10 -7.87
CA GLU A 429 8.79 -31.97 -6.97
C GLU A 429 7.37 -31.43 -6.78
N THR A 430 6.38 -32.32 -6.81
CA THR A 430 4.96 -31.97 -6.68
C THR A 430 4.23 -32.80 -5.62
N LYS A 431 4.96 -33.61 -4.84
CA LYS A 431 4.37 -34.41 -3.78
C LYS A 431 3.83 -33.49 -2.69
N SER A 432 2.52 -33.52 -2.47
CA SER A 432 1.81 -32.66 -1.51
C SER A 432 0.85 -33.49 -0.64
N PHE A 433 0.22 -32.84 0.34
CA PHE A 433 -0.82 -33.41 1.18
C PHE A 433 -2.07 -33.83 0.38
N GLY A 434 -2.78 -34.85 0.87
CA GLY A 434 -4.06 -35.30 0.34
C GLY A 434 -5.24 -34.82 1.20
N PRO A 435 -6.49 -35.29 0.93
CA PRO A 435 -7.63 -35.08 1.80
C PRO A 435 -7.33 -35.50 3.25
N GLN A 436 -7.87 -34.75 4.23
CA GLN A 436 -7.57 -34.97 5.64
C GLN A 436 -8.16 -36.31 6.11
N GLY A 437 -7.32 -37.14 6.71
CA GLY A 437 -7.75 -38.40 7.32
C GLY A 437 -8.47 -38.20 8.66
N PRO A 438 -9.23 -39.22 9.13
CA PRO A 438 -10.00 -39.11 10.37
C PRO A 438 -9.13 -38.91 11.63
N GLU A 439 -7.97 -39.56 11.71
CA GLU A 439 -7.05 -39.40 12.84
C GLU A 439 -6.38 -38.00 12.84
N ALA A 440 -6.05 -37.47 11.67
CA ALA A 440 -5.58 -36.09 11.53
C ALA A 440 -6.65 -35.09 11.94
N ALA A 441 -7.90 -35.26 11.48
CA ALA A 441 -9.01 -34.41 11.88
C ALA A 441 -9.23 -34.43 13.40
N LYS A 442 -9.17 -35.61 14.03
CA LYS A 442 -9.33 -35.76 15.48
C LYS A 442 -8.22 -35.05 16.25
N PHE A 443 -6.95 -35.28 15.88
CA PHE A 443 -5.81 -34.61 16.49
C PHE A 443 -5.88 -33.10 16.33
N ALA A 444 -6.11 -32.62 15.11
CA ALA A 444 -6.05 -31.20 14.78
C ALA A 444 -7.16 -30.40 15.47
N LYS A 445 -8.37 -30.96 15.58
CA LYS A 445 -9.48 -30.35 16.34
C LYS A 445 -9.18 -30.26 17.84
N ALA A 446 -8.62 -31.31 18.43
CA ALA A 446 -8.23 -31.30 19.84
C ALA A 446 -7.12 -30.29 20.11
N ALA A 447 -6.11 -30.23 19.23
CA ALA A 447 -5.02 -29.26 19.30
C ALA A 447 -5.53 -27.81 19.21
N ALA A 448 -6.37 -27.50 18.22
CA ALA A 448 -6.95 -26.18 18.04
C ALA A 448 -7.81 -25.77 19.26
N ALA A 449 -8.64 -26.68 19.79
CA ALA A 449 -9.44 -26.40 20.98
C ALA A 449 -8.57 -26.08 22.22
N ASN A 450 -7.50 -26.85 22.43
CA ASN A 450 -6.56 -26.62 23.52
C ASN A 450 -5.85 -25.26 23.39
N ILE A 451 -5.34 -24.94 22.20
CA ILE A 451 -4.67 -23.66 21.94
C ILE A 451 -5.65 -22.48 22.10
N ALA A 452 -6.86 -22.60 21.55
CA ALA A 452 -7.91 -21.59 21.71
C ALA A 452 -8.22 -21.32 23.19
N GLY A 453 -8.34 -22.37 24.01
CA GLY A 453 -8.56 -22.26 25.45
C GLY A 453 -7.39 -21.61 26.18
N LYS A 454 -6.15 -22.07 25.94
CA LYS A 454 -4.93 -21.54 26.58
C LYS A 454 -4.69 -20.06 26.29
N MET A 455 -4.98 -19.62 25.08
CA MET A 455 -4.72 -18.25 24.63
C MET A 455 -5.96 -17.34 24.68
N GLY A 456 -7.13 -17.87 25.04
CA GLY A 456 -8.38 -17.11 25.02
C GLY A 456 -8.74 -16.60 23.62
N ILE A 457 -8.49 -17.40 22.57
CA ILE A 457 -8.75 -16.99 21.18
C ILE A 457 -10.25 -16.75 21.01
N ARG A 458 -10.59 -15.52 20.61
CA ARG A 458 -11.99 -15.09 20.48
C ARG A 458 -12.62 -15.68 19.23
N LYS A 459 -13.68 -16.46 19.44
CA LYS A 459 -14.56 -16.95 18.36
C LYS A 459 -15.80 -16.07 18.26
N ILE A 460 -16.23 -15.79 17.05
CA ILE A 460 -17.45 -15.03 16.75
C ILE A 460 -18.31 -15.81 15.77
N ASP A 461 -19.62 -15.60 15.84
CA ASP A 461 -20.57 -16.07 14.83
C ASP A 461 -20.83 -14.96 13.78
N LYS A 462 -21.82 -15.17 12.91
CA LYS A 462 -22.24 -14.16 11.93
C LYS A 462 -22.75 -12.87 12.56
N ALA A 463 -23.40 -12.94 13.72
CA ALA A 463 -23.89 -11.76 14.42
C ALA A 463 -22.73 -10.93 14.98
N GLY A 464 -21.70 -11.60 15.51
CA GLY A 464 -20.44 -10.98 15.91
C GLY A 464 -19.70 -10.33 14.74
N LEU A 465 -19.63 -10.98 13.58
CA LEU A 465 -19.07 -10.36 12.37
C LEU A 465 -19.85 -9.10 11.96
N ALA A 466 -21.18 -9.16 11.92
CA ALA A 466 -22.02 -8.01 11.60
C ALA A 466 -21.86 -6.85 12.60
N ALA A 467 -21.62 -7.16 13.89
CA ALA A 467 -21.32 -6.16 14.91
C ALA A 467 -19.96 -5.47 14.66
N LEU A 468 -18.94 -6.22 14.23
CA LEU A 468 -17.64 -5.65 13.83
C LEU A 468 -17.75 -4.78 12.57
N GLU A 469 -18.54 -5.22 11.58
CA GLU A 469 -18.81 -4.42 10.37
C GLU A 469 -19.50 -3.09 10.73
N LYS A 470 -20.49 -3.12 11.64
CA LYS A 470 -21.18 -1.93 12.12
C LYS A 470 -20.29 -1.00 12.97
N LYS A 471 -19.30 -1.54 13.70
CA LYS A 471 -18.32 -0.76 14.47
C LYS A 471 -17.47 0.14 13.54
N GLY A 472 -17.26 -0.29 12.30
CA GLY A 472 -16.43 0.41 11.31
C GLY A 472 -14.93 0.31 11.60
N GLY A 473 -14.13 0.99 10.78
CA GLY A 473 -12.68 0.86 10.79
C GLY A 473 -12.18 -0.26 9.86
N PRO A 474 -10.86 -0.48 9.81
CA PRO A 474 -10.28 -1.45 8.91
C PRO A 474 -10.54 -2.87 9.43
N LEU A 475 -11.42 -3.59 8.74
CA LEU A 475 -11.79 -4.98 9.00
C LEU A 475 -11.28 -5.89 7.88
N TYR A 476 -10.34 -6.77 8.23
CA TYR A 476 -9.77 -7.75 7.30
C TYR A 476 -10.47 -9.09 7.49
N ARG A 477 -11.25 -9.51 6.49
CA ARG A 477 -11.93 -10.81 6.44
C ARG A 477 -11.08 -11.75 5.59
N LEU A 478 -10.40 -12.71 6.22
CA LEU A 478 -9.36 -13.52 5.59
C LEU A 478 -9.70 -15.01 5.65
N ASP A 479 -9.76 -15.64 4.49
CA ASP A 479 -9.85 -17.09 4.35
C ASP A 479 -8.43 -17.67 4.36
N VAL A 480 -8.13 -18.50 5.36
CA VAL A 480 -6.76 -18.99 5.61
C VAL A 480 -6.49 -20.38 5.03
N ARG A 481 -7.42 -20.93 4.24
CA ARG A 481 -7.30 -22.25 3.63
C ARG A 481 -6.27 -22.27 2.50
N ASP A 482 -6.02 -23.47 1.98
CA ASP A 482 -5.23 -23.66 0.76
C ASP A 482 -5.83 -22.89 -0.45
N PRO A 483 -5.00 -22.32 -1.36
CA PRO A 483 -5.48 -21.63 -2.56
C PRO A 483 -6.49 -22.43 -3.40
N ALA A 484 -6.32 -23.75 -3.52
CA ALA A 484 -7.21 -24.59 -4.31
C ALA A 484 -8.59 -24.73 -3.64
N GLU A 485 -8.65 -24.78 -2.31
CA GLU A 485 -9.91 -24.81 -1.57
C GLU A 485 -10.67 -23.48 -1.68
N TYR A 486 -9.95 -22.35 -1.63
CA TYR A 486 -10.54 -21.03 -1.83
C TYR A 486 -11.12 -20.89 -3.25
N ALA A 487 -10.37 -21.33 -4.26
CA ALA A 487 -10.78 -21.26 -5.66
C ALA A 487 -12.01 -22.11 -5.99
N GLN A 488 -12.24 -23.20 -5.26
CA GLN A 488 -13.44 -24.03 -5.39
C GLN A 488 -14.71 -23.37 -4.80
N GLY A 489 -14.54 -22.42 -3.89
CA GLY A 489 -15.63 -21.67 -3.27
C GLY A 489 -15.24 -21.14 -1.91
N HIS A 490 -15.56 -19.87 -1.65
CA HIS A 490 -15.24 -19.18 -0.40
C HIS A 490 -16.37 -18.25 0.02
N LEU A 491 -16.38 -17.82 1.28
CA LEU A 491 -17.37 -16.87 1.78
C LEU A 491 -17.27 -15.53 1.05
N LYS A 492 -18.40 -15.00 0.60
CA LYS A 492 -18.46 -13.69 -0.03
C LYS A 492 -17.86 -12.60 0.89
N GLY A 493 -16.94 -11.81 0.34
CA GLY A 493 -16.27 -10.72 1.07
C GLY A 493 -15.06 -11.15 1.90
N PHE A 494 -14.72 -12.44 1.94
CA PHE A 494 -13.46 -12.95 2.48
C PHE A 494 -12.40 -13.01 1.38
N ARG A 495 -11.23 -12.45 1.66
CA ARG A 495 -10.06 -12.54 0.78
C ARG A 495 -9.23 -13.75 1.13
N HIS A 496 -8.62 -14.38 0.14
CA HIS A 496 -7.63 -15.42 0.37
C HIS A 496 -6.34 -14.89 1.03
N ALA A 497 -5.94 -15.49 2.14
CA ALA A 497 -4.66 -15.29 2.80
C ALA A 497 -4.25 -16.58 3.51
N ALA A 498 -3.74 -17.57 2.74
CA ALA A 498 -3.33 -18.87 3.26
C ALA A 498 -2.54 -18.72 4.57
N GLY A 499 -2.95 -19.41 5.62
CA GLY A 499 -2.56 -19.05 7.00
C GLY A 499 -1.05 -19.00 7.24
N GLY A 500 -0.29 -19.92 6.64
CA GLY A 500 1.17 -19.90 6.71
C GLY A 500 1.80 -18.65 6.07
N GLN A 501 1.25 -18.18 4.94
CA GLN A 501 1.68 -16.95 4.28
C GLN A 501 1.22 -15.70 5.02
N LEU A 502 0.01 -15.72 5.61
CA LEU A 502 -0.46 -14.62 6.44
C LEU A 502 0.46 -14.39 7.66
N VAL A 503 0.98 -15.46 8.27
CA VAL A 503 1.97 -15.35 9.36
C VAL A 503 3.35 -14.94 8.84
N GLN A 504 3.78 -15.48 7.70
CA GLN A 504 5.09 -15.18 7.10
C GLN A 504 5.22 -13.74 6.58
N ALA A 505 4.14 -13.17 6.08
CA ALA A 505 4.13 -11.91 5.34
C ALA A 505 2.89 -11.09 5.70
N THR A 506 2.65 -10.86 6.99
CA THR A 506 1.41 -10.22 7.47
C THR A 506 1.19 -8.83 6.86
N ASP A 507 2.29 -8.10 6.63
CA ASP A 507 2.34 -6.80 5.97
C ASP A 507 1.86 -6.82 4.51
N GLN A 508 1.81 -7.97 3.84
CA GLN A 508 1.23 -8.09 2.49
C GLN A 508 -0.30 -8.21 2.49
N TYR A 509 -0.90 -8.43 3.66
CA TYR A 509 -2.34 -8.62 3.81
C TYR A 509 -2.99 -7.55 4.69
N VAL A 510 -2.32 -7.09 5.75
CA VAL A 510 -2.90 -6.20 6.75
C VAL A 510 -2.06 -4.94 6.84
N GLY A 511 -2.49 -3.87 6.14
CA GLY A 511 -1.73 -2.63 6.02
C GLY A 511 -1.94 -1.63 7.17
N ALA A 512 -2.99 -1.78 7.97
CA ALA A 512 -3.25 -0.95 9.14
C ALA A 512 -2.86 -1.67 10.43
N ARG A 513 -1.99 -1.05 11.25
CA ARG A 513 -1.62 -1.56 12.57
C ARG A 513 -2.82 -1.56 13.51
N ASN A 514 -2.87 -2.53 14.42
CA ASN A 514 -3.94 -2.69 15.42
C ASN A 514 -5.35 -2.88 14.81
N ALA A 515 -5.45 -3.17 13.51
CA ALA A 515 -6.72 -3.39 12.84
C ALA A 515 -7.40 -4.68 13.26
N THR A 516 -8.69 -4.78 12.91
CA THR A 516 -9.51 -5.95 13.22
C THR A 516 -9.32 -7.01 12.15
N ILE A 517 -8.97 -8.23 12.55
CA ILE A 517 -8.78 -9.38 11.65
C ILE A 517 -9.79 -10.46 12.02
N VAL A 518 -10.54 -10.94 11.03
CA VAL A 518 -11.45 -12.09 11.15
C VAL A 518 -10.96 -13.18 10.22
N LEU A 519 -10.55 -14.30 10.79
CA LEU A 519 -10.07 -15.47 10.06
C LEU A 519 -11.21 -16.48 9.87
N HIS A 520 -11.28 -17.09 8.70
CA HIS A 520 -12.23 -18.14 8.38
C HIS A 520 -11.54 -19.33 7.72
N ASP A 521 -12.05 -20.52 8.02
CA ASP A 521 -11.75 -21.79 7.37
C ASP A 521 -13.00 -22.70 7.44
N ASN A 522 -12.85 -24.00 7.18
CA ASN A 522 -13.97 -24.95 7.13
C ASN A 522 -14.40 -25.53 8.49
N ASP A 523 -13.49 -25.65 9.47
CA ASP A 523 -13.73 -26.39 10.71
C ASP A 523 -13.10 -25.78 11.97
N GLY A 524 -12.55 -24.58 11.85
CA GLY A 524 -11.95 -23.77 12.91
C GLY A 524 -10.49 -24.09 13.21
N VAL A 525 -9.88 -25.11 12.60
CA VAL A 525 -8.51 -25.53 12.96
C VAL A 525 -7.46 -24.59 12.42
N ARG A 526 -7.41 -24.40 11.09
CA ARG A 526 -6.39 -23.58 10.41
C ARG A 526 -6.53 -22.10 10.81
N ALA A 527 -7.76 -21.62 10.96
CA ALA A 527 -8.05 -20.28 11.46
C ALA A 527 -7.55 -20.10 12.89
N THR A 528 -7.79 -21.07 13.79
CA THR A 528 -7.28 -21.01 15.17
C THR A 528 -5.76 -21.05 15.21
N MET A 529 -5.12 -21.95 14.45
CA MET A 529 -3.67 -22.04 14.37
C MET A 529 -3.04 -20.79 13.73
N THR A 530 -3.74 -20.09 12.86
CA THR A 530 -3.25 -18.83 12.31
C THR A 530 -3.42 -17.68 13.32
N ALA A 531 -4.59 -17.60 13.98
CA ALA A 531 -4.88 -16.61 15.02
C ALA A 531 -3.87 -16.69 16.18
N HIS A 532 -3.47 -17.90 16.58
CA HIS A 532 -2.51 -18.09 17.67
C HIS A 532 -1.18 -17.39 17.39
N TRP A 533 -0.71 -17.36 16.13
CA TRP A 533 0.50 -16.64 15.77
C TRP A 533 0.29 -15.13 15.66
N LEU A 534 -0.81 -14.71 15.04
CA LEU A 534 -1.13 -13.27 14.91
C LEU A 534 -1.26 -12.59 16.28
N LEU A 535 -1.91 -13.23 17.25
CA LEU A 535 -2.01 -12.72 18.62
C LEU A 535 -0.64 -12.57 19.29
N GLN A 536 0.24 -13.55 19.10
CA GLN A 536 1.62 -13.50 19.59
C GLN A 536 2.46 -12.39 18.91
N MET A 537 2.17 -12.08 17.64
CA MET A 537 2.73 -10.94 16.91
C MET A 537 2.10 -9.57 17.29
N GLY A 538 1.19 -9.56 18.28
CA GLY A 538 0.53 -8.37 18.80
C GLY A 538 -0.69 -7.89 18.01
N TRP A 539 -1.24 -8.71 17.11
CA TRP A 539 -2.53 -8.45 16.44
C TRP A 539 -3.70 -8.82 17.35
N ASN A 540 -3.86 -8.06 18.44
CA ASN A 540 -4.77 -8.39 19.52
C ASN A 540 -6.24 -8.48 19.07
N GLU A 541 -6.64 -7.68 18.08
CA GLU A 541 -7.98 -7.65 17.48
C GLU A 541 -8.19 -8.74 16.41
N THR A 542 -7.68 -9.95 16.68
CA THR A 542 -7.87 -11.14 15.82
C THR A 542 -8.99 -12.03 16.37
N TYR A 543 -9.89 -12.47 15.47
CA TYR A 543 -11.04 -13.31 15.75
C TYR A 543 -11.09 -14.50 14.79
N VAL A 544 -11.68 -15.60 15.22
CA VAL A 544 -12.02 -16.75 14.37
C VAL A 544 -13.52 -16.76 14.13
N LEU A 545 -13.95 -16.78 12.87
CA LEU A 545 -15.35 -16.93 12.50
C LEU A 545 -15.76 -18.40 12.60
N ASP A 546 -16.63 -18.71 13.57
CA ASP A 546 -17.27 -20.02 13.72
C ASP A 546 -18.54 -20.07 12.88
N HIS A 547 -18.36 -20.22 11.57
CA HIS A 547 -19.45 -20.33 10.61
C HIS A 547 -19.15 -21.37 9.54
N LYS A 548 -20.07 -22.32 9.37
CA LYS A 548 -20.04 -23.27 8.26
C LYS A 548 -20.90 -22.74 7.12
N PRO A 549 -20.32 -22.31 6.00
CA PRO A 549 -21.08 -21.73 4.90
C PRO A 549 -22.05 -22.74 4.28
N ALA A 550 -23.30 -22.31 4.07
CA ALA A 550 -24.19 -22.98 3.14
C ALA A 550 -23.72 -22.75 1.68
N ALA A 551 -24.10 -23.62 0.75
CA ALA A 551 -23.71 -23.50 -0.65
C ALA A 551 -24.07 -22.13 -1.28
N ALA A 552 -25.19 -21.52 -0.85
CA ALA A 552 -25.63 -20.21 -1.32
C ALA A 552 -24.78 -19.02 -0.79
N GLU A 553 -23.92 -19.24 0.21
CA GLU A 553 -23.02 -18.23 0.76
C GLU A 553 -21.62 -18.27 0.11
N LEU A 554 -21.34 -19.33 -0.65
CA LEU A 554 -20.08 -19.51 -1.35
C LEU A 554 -20.09 -18.77 -2.69
N THR A 555 -18.94 -18.20 -3.03
CA THR A 555 -18.67 -17.55 -4.31
C THR A 555 -17.32 -17.99 -4.87
N THR A 556 -17.14 -17.82 -6.17
CA THR A 556 -15.86 -17.93 -6.89
C THR A 556 -15.47 -16.61 -7.54
N GLU A 557 -16.16 -15.52 -7.20
CA GLU A 557 -15.85 -14.17 -7.66
C GLU A 557 -14.41 -13.80 -7.29
N ALA A 558 -13.71 -13.15 -8.22
CA ALA A 558 -12.38 -12.61 -7.95
C ALA A 558 -12.46 -11.47 -6.93
N GLU A 559 -11.42 -11.33 -6.10
CA GLU A 559 -11.31 -10.20 -5.20
C GLU A 559 -11.29 -8.88 -6.00
N PRO A 560 -12.08 -7.86 -5.60
CA PRO A 560 -11.99 -6.55 -6.23
C PRO A 560 -10.60 -5.92 -5.99
N ARG A 561 -9.94 -5.49 -7.07
CA ARG A 561 -8.66 -4.76 -6.99
C ARG A 561 -8.83 -3.27 -6.71
N TYR A 562 -10.02 -2.72 -6.94
CA TYR A 562 -10.33 -1.29 -6.82
C TYR A 562 -11.62 -1.04 -6.05
N PRO A 563 -11.75 0.12 -5.38
CA PRO A 563 -13.01 0.55 -4.78
C PRO A 563 -14.15 0.62 -5.80
N ALA A 564 -15.38 0.41 -5.34
CA ALA A 564 -16.56 0.51 -6.19
C ALA A 564 -16.65 1.90 -6.86
N GLY A 565 -16.89 1.92 -8.16
CA GLY A 565 -17.00 3.15 -8.96
C GLY A 565 -15.68 3.64 -9.56
N PHE A 566 -14.52 3.12 -9.13
CA PHE A 566 -13.25 3.43 -9.79
C PHE A 566 -13.20 2.80 -11.18
N THR A 567 -12.77 3.57 -12.17
CA THR A 567 -12.65 3.11 -13.56
C THR A 567 -11.20 3.22 -14.01
N VAL A 568 -10.59 2.09 -14.36
CA VAL A 568 -9.26 2.06 -14.97
C VAL A 568 -9.33 2.77 -16.33
N PRO A 569 -8.37 3.67 -16.66
CA PRO A 569 -8.35 4.35 -17.95
C PRO A 569 -8.42 3.39 -19.14
N LYS A 570 -9.18 3.76 -20.17
CA LYS A 570 -9.16 3.02 -21.44
C LYS A 570 -8.06 3.60 -22.32
N VAL A 571 -7.16 2.75 -22.80
CA VAL A 571 -6.01 3.18 -23.61
C VAL A 571 -5.89 2.36 -24.90
N PRO A 572 -5.32 2.93 -25.98
CA PRO A 572 -5.02 2.18 -27.19
C PRO A 572 -4.09 1.00 -26.91
N THR A 573 -4.25 -0.09 -27.66
CA THR A 573 -3.39 -1.27 -27.58
C THR A 573 -2.79 -1.62 -28.93
N VAL A 574 -1.67 -2.35 -28.93
CA VAL A 574 -1.02 -2.88 -30.14
C VAL A 574 -0.76 -4.38 -30.00
N ALA A 575 -1.04 -5.16 -31.04
CA ALA A 575 -0.73 -6.58 -31.08
C ALA A 575 0.79 -6.83 -31.20
N ALA A 576 1.28 -7.93 -30.63
CA ALA A 576 2.72 -8.26 -30.63
C ALA A 576 3.34 -8.29 -32.04
N ALA A 577 2.63 -8.88 -33.02
CA ALA A 577 3.09 -8.95 -34.41
C ALA A 577 3.24 -7.58 -35.09
N ASP A 578 2.39 -6.61 -34.75
CA ASP A 578 2.45 -5.26 -35.33
C ASP A 578 3.50 -4.40 -34.64
N LEU A 579 3.66 -4.57 -33.32
CA LEU A 579 4.79 -3.99 -32.60
C LEU A 579 6.13 -4.49 -33.18
N HIS A 580 6.26 -5.80 -33.43
CA HIS A 580 7.48 -6.37 -33.99
C HIS A 580 7.92 -5.73 -35.30
N LYS A 581 6.97 -5.44 -36.21
CA LYS A 581 7.24 -4.79 -37.51
C LYS A 581 7.70 -3.32 -37.38
N SER A 582 7.47 -2.70 -36.23
CA SER A 582 7.66 -1.25 -36.02
C SER A 582 8.64 -0.90 -34.89
N LEU A 583 9.43 -1.86 -34.40
CA LEU A 583 10.40 -1.64 -33.31
C LEU A 583 11.40 -0.51 -33.60
N ALA A 584 11.86 -0.38 -34.85
CA ALA A 584 12.87 0.61 -35.23
C ALA A 584 12.43 2.08 -35.00
N THR A 585 11.13 2.36 -35.05
CA THR A 585 10.56 3.71 -34.88
C THR A 585 9.70 3.84 -33.61
N THR A 586 9.74 2.84 -32.73
CA THR A 586 8.93 2.78 -31.51
C THR A 586 9.82 2.81 -30.27
N LEU A 587 9.50 3.68 -29.31
CA LEU A 587 10.06 3.57 -27.97
C LEU A 587 9.24 2.54 -27.19
N VAL A 588 9.82 1.38 -26.90
CA VAL A 588 9.19 0.38 -26.03
C VAL A 588 9.68 0.60 -24.61
N VAL A 589 8.76 0.86 -23.67
CA VAL A 589 9.04 1.02 -22.25
C VAL A 589 8.50 -0.20 -21.52
N ASP A 590 9.38 -0.99 -20.93
CA ASP A 590 9.04 -2.17 -20.12
C ASP A 590 8.96 -1.79 -18.65
N LEU A 591 7.77 -1.98 -18.07
CA LEU A 591 7.41 -1.71 -16.68
C LEU A 591 7.13 -2.99 -15.88
N ASP A 592 7.45 -4.17 -16.42
CA ASP A 592 7.51 -5.40 -15.64
C ASP A 592 8.75 -5.37 -14.73
N THR A 593 8.95 -6.40 -13.91
CA THR A 593 10.05 -6.38 -12.94
C THR A 593 11.41 -6.47 -13.63
N SER A 594 12.46 -5.87 -13.06
CA SER A 594 13.81 -5.97 -13.61
C SER A 594 14.27 -7.42 -13.77
N LEU A 595 13.83 -8.31 -12.88
CA LEU A 595 14.05 -9.77 -12.98
C LEU A 595 13.43 -10.36 -14.26
N LYS A 596 12.17 -10.02 -14.57
CA LYS A 596 11.50 -10.54 -15.76
C LYS A 596 12.01 -9.88 -17.04
N TYR A 597 12.33 -8.59 -17.00
CA TYR A 597 13.01 -7.91 -18.09
C TYR A 597 14.32 -8.64 -18.39
N ARG A 598 15.18 -8.84 -17.39
CA ARG A 598 16.43 -9.59 -17.53
C ARG A 598 16.22 -10.99 -18.11
N ASP A 599 15.20 -11.71 -17.67
CA ASP A 599 14.94 -13.09 -18.11
C ASP A 599 14.36 -13.15 -19.54
N GLY A 600 13.75 -12.07 -20.04
CA GLY A 600 13.42 -11.91 -21.46
C GLY A 600 12.37 -10.84 -21.73
N HIS A 601 12.70 -9.88 -22.60
CA HIS A 601 11.88 -8.73 -22.96
C HIS A 601 11.79 -8.52 -24.49
N VAL A 602 10.94 -7.57 -24.92
CA VAL A 602 10.86 -7.15 -26.33
C VAL A 602 12.22 -6.57 -26.77
N PRO A 603 12.80 -6.99 -27.90
CA PRO A 603 14.09 -6.48 -28.36
C PRO A 603 14.12 -4.96 -28.48
N GLY A 604 15.14 -4.35 -27.88
CA GLY A 604 15.34 -2.91 -27.86
C GLY A 604 14.49 -2.14 -26.84
N ALA A 605 13.67 -2.82 -26.03
CA ALA A 605 12.89 -2.17 -24.97
C ALA A 605 13.78 -1.62 -23.85
N TRP A 606 13.35 -0.49 -23.28
CA TRP A 606 13.95 0.10 -22.10
C TRP A 606 13.24 -0.38 -20.85
N PHE A 607 13.96 -0.93 -19.88
CA PHE A 607 13.44 -1.12 -18.53
C PHE A 607 13.30 0.22 -17.83
N ALA A 608 12.13 0.50 -17.24
CA ALA A 608 11.88 1.68 -16.43
C ALA A 608 10.97 1.36 -15.24
N VAL A 609 11.09 2.16 -14.19
CA VAL A 609 10.20 2.13 -13.02
C VAL A 609 9.09 3.15 -13.24
N ARG A 610 7.83 2.73 -13.13
CA ARG A 610 6.66 3.61 -13.36
C ARG A 610 6.71 4.88 -12.51
N ALA A 611 7.11 4.75 -11.24
CA ALA A 611 7.28 5.90 -10.34
C ALA A 611 8.24 6.96 -10.88
N ASN A 612 9.21 6.60 -11.72
CA ASN A 612 10.28 7.48 -12.22
C ASN A 612 10.04 8.01 -13.63
N LEU A 613 8.93 7.69 -14.29
CA LEU A 613 8.67 8.03 -15.70
C LEU A 613 8.75 9.51 -16.03
N ALA A 614 8.38 10.40 -15.11
CA ALA A 614 8.52 11.85 -15.28
C ALA A 614 9.99 12.27 -15.52
N ARG A 615 10.94 11.54 -14.93
CA ARG A 615 12.38 11.73 -15.11
C ARG A 615 12.90 10.92 -16.30
N THR A 616 12.58 9.62 -16.38
CA THR A 616 13.21 8.71 -17.34
C THR A 616 12.67 8.81 -18.75
N LEU A 617 11.39 9.16 -18.95
CA LEU A 617 10.81 9.22 -20.30
C LEU A 617 11.50 10.27 -21.20
N PRO A 618 11.70 11.53 -20.75
CA PRO A 618 12.47 12.51 -21.52
C PRO A 618 13.90 12.05 -21.83
N GLU A 619 14.57 11.40 -20.88
CA GLU A 619 15.93 10.87 -21.05
C GLU A 619 15.98 9.76 -22.12
N MET A 620 15.00 8.85 -22.12
CA MET A 620 14.88 7.79 -23.11
C MET A 620 14.62 8.35 -24.52
N LEU A 621 13.68 9.30 -24.64
CA LEU A 621 13.37 9.97 -25.93
C LEU A 621 14.57 10.72 -26.50
N ALA A 622 15.38 11.37 -25.66
CA ALA A 622 16.59 12.06 -26.09
C ALA A 622 17.66 11.08 -26.63
N LYS A 623 17.69 9.84 -26.13
CA LYS A 623 18.66 8.81 -26.53
C LYS A 623 18.24 8.01 -27.76
N GLN A 624 16.96 8.01 -28.12
CA GLN A 624 16.44 7.24 -29.25
C GLN A 624 15.88 8.18 -30.33
N ALA A 625 16.64 8.36 -31.41
CA ALA A 625 16.20 9.15 -32.56
C ALA A 625 15.11 8.43 -33.37
N GLY A 626 14.25 9.20 -34.04
CA GLY A 626 13.25 8.67 -34.97
C GLY A 626 12.03 8.00 -34.31
N VAL A 627 11.80 8.23 -33.01
CA VAL A 627 10.62 7.73 -32.30
C VAL A 627 9.37 8.46 -32.80
N ILE A 628 8.40 7.70 -33.31
CA ILE A 628 7.09 8.22 -33.75
C ILE A 628 5.92 7.78 -32.87
N ARG A 629 6.18 6.90 -31.89
CA ARG A 629 5.18 6.34 -30.96
C ARG A 629 5.85 5.70 -29.73
N ILE A 630 5.11 5.62 -28.64
CA ILE A 630 5.52 4.94 -27.41
C ILE A 630 4.63 3.72 -27.16
N VAL A 631 5.23 2.60 -26.77
CA VAL A 631 4.51 1.37 -26.41
C VAL A 631 4.95 0.91 -25.04
N ILE A 632 4.00 0.72 -24.13
CA ILE A 632 4.25 0.19 -22.80
C ILE A 632 4.09 -1.34 -22.81
N SER A 633 5.13 -2.04 -22.38
CA SER A 633 5.05 -3.43 -21.91
C SER A 633 4.88 -3.40 -20.40
N ALA A 634 3.90 -4.11 -19.85
CA ALA A 634 3.53 -4.04 -18.44
C ALA A 634 3.25 -5.45 -17.88
N PRO A 635 3.34 -5.66 -16.56
CA PRO A 635 3.07 -6.97 -15.94
C PRO A 635 1.62 -7.41 -16.09
N ASP A 636 0.69 -6.45 -16.13
CA ASP A 636 -0.72 -6.67 -16.35
C ASP A 636 -1.34 -5.48 -17.11
N ALA A 637 -2.54 -5.69 -17.64
CA ALA A 637 -3.24 -4.69 -18.46
C ALA A 637 -3.64 -3.43 -17.68
N GLU A 638 -3.89 -3.55 -16.37
CA GLU A 638 -4.37 -2.44 -15.54
C GLU A 638 -3.23 -1.47 -15.22
N ILE A 639 -2.06 -1.98 -14.84
CA ILE A 639 -0.84 -1.18 -14.72
C ILE A 639 -0.52 -0.54 -16.08
N GLY A 640 -0.58 -1.30 -17.17
CA GLY A 640 -0.30 -0.77 -18.50
C GLY A 640 -1.21 0.42 -18.83
N ALA A 641 -2.49 0.31 -18.52
CA ALA A 641 -3.46 1.39 -18.72
C ALA A 641 -3.20 2.62 -17.83
N LEU A 642 -2.93 2.41 -16.54
CA LEU A 642 -2.63 3.50 -15.61
C LEU A 642 -1.34 4.24 -16.00
N ALA A 643 -0.29 3.49 -16.37
CA ALA A 643 0.98 4.08 -16.82
C ALA A 643 0.84 4.77 -18.17
N ALA A 644 0.04 4.23 -19.10
CA ALA A 644 -0.18 4.85 -20.41
C ALA A 644 -0.88 6.21 -20.31
N ALA A 645 -1.80 6.39 -19.36
CA ALA A 645 -2.39 7.69 -19.08
C ALA A 645 -1.34 8.70 -18.60
N GLU A 646 -0.47 8.31 -17.65
CA GLU A 646 0.62 9.17 -17.16
C GLU A 646 1.65 9.50 -18.25
N VAL A 647 1.99 8.52 -19.08
CA VAL A 647 2.92 8.71 -20.19
C VAL A 647 2.32 9.63 -21.25
N ALA A 648 1.01 9.57 -21.51
CA ALA A 648 0.37 10.48 -22.46
C ALA A 648 0.53 11.95 -22.07
N ASP A 649 0.46 12.27 -20.76
CA ASP A 649 0.68 13.63 -20.26
C ASP A 649 2.13 14.11 -20.44
N LEU A 650 3.09 13.18 -20.52
CA LEU A 650 4.53 13.44 -20.64
C LEU A 650 5.04 13.34 -22.09
N ALA A 651 4.34 12.62 -22.96
CA ALA A 651 4.77 12.23 -24.31
C ALA A 651 4.65 13.35 -25.36
N GLY A 652 4.05 14.49 -25.01
CA GLY A 652 3.76 15.57 -25.94
C GLY A 652 2.78 15.11 -27.02
N ALA A 653 3.17 15.14 -28.29
CA ALA A 653 2.33 14.74 -29.42
C ALA A 653 2.46 13.25 -29.81
N LEU A 654 3.33 12.48 -29.15
CA LEU A 654 3.57 11.08 -29.51
C LEU A 654 2.38 10.21 -29.09
N PRO A 655 1.84 9.36 -29.97
CA PRO A 655 0.81 8.40 -29.60
C PRO A 655 1.37 7.35 -28.64
N VAL A 656 0.59 7.05 -27.60
CA VAL A 656 0.91 6.09 -26.55
C VAL A 656 -0.05 4.90 -26.64
N SER A 657 0.47 3.68 -26.54
CA SER A 657 -0.32 2.45 -26.53
C SER A 657 0.29 1.39 -25.63
N VAL A 658 -0.46 0.35 -25.30
CA VAL A 658 0.01 -0.80 -24.48
C VAL A 658 0.14 -2.05 -25.34
N LEU A 659 1.16 -2.87 -25.09
CA LEU A 659 1.32 -4.18 -25.71
C LEU A 659 0.16 -5.11 -25.28
N ALA A 660 -0.73 -5.44 -26.22
CA ALA A 660 -1.88 -6.29 -25.97
C ALA A 660 -1.42 -7.69 -25.53
N GLY A 661 -1.91 -8.15 -24.37
CA GLY A 661 -1.52 -9.43 -23.77
C GLY A 661 -0.09 -9.48 -23.22
N GLY A 662 0.63 -8.35 -23.22
CA GLY A 662 1.97 -8.21 -22.66
C GLY A 662 3.00 -9.20 -23.20
N MET A 663 4.02 -9.47 -22.40
CA MET A 663 5.07 -10.43 -22.75
C MET A 663 4.59 -11.88 -22.87
N LYS A 664 3.41 -12.22 -22.34
CA LYS A 664 2.81 -13.54 -22.57
C LYS A 664 2.43 -13.70 -24.04
N ALA A 665 1.68 -12.75 -24.60
CA ALA A 665 1.29 -12.78 -26.01
C ALA A 665 2.50 -12.69 -26.96
N TRP A 666 3.53 -11.91 -26.59
CA TRP A 666 4.79 -11.86 -27.35
C TRP A 666 5.46 -13.24 -27.46
N ARG A 667 5.55 -13.98 -26.35
CA ARG A 667 6.13 -15.34 -26.31
C ARG A 667 5.27 -16.35 -27.05
N GLU A 668 3.95 -16.30 -26.88
CA GLU A 668 3.00 -17.19 -27.58
C GLU A 668 3.04 -16.98 -29.10
N ALA A 669 3.35 -15.77 -29.57
CA ALA A 669 3.57 -15.47 -30.98
C ALA A 669 4.93 -15.96 -31.52
N GLY A 670 5.78 -16.60 -30.70
CA GLY A 670 7.08 -17.12 -31.10
C GLY A 670 8.08 -16.05 -31.51
N LEU A 671 7.90 -14.80 -31.06
CA LEU A 671 8.75 -13.67 -31.41
C LEU A 671 10.06 -13.68 -30.61
N SER A 672 11.13 -13.18 -31.21
CA SER A 672 12.45 -13.12 -30.59
C SER A 672 12.44 -12.31 -29.29
N LEU A 673 13.25 -12.73 -28.31
CA LEU A 673 13.45 -12.05 -27.04
C LEU A 673 14.88 -11.50 -26.96
N GLU A 674 15.05 -10.38 -26.28
CA GLU A 674 16.34 -9.92 -25.76
C GLU A 674 16.43 -10.26 -24.26
N THR A 675 17.62 -10.58 -23.75
CA THR A 675 17.85 -11.01 -22.36
C THR A 675 19.00 -10.24 -21.73
N GLY A 676 18.98 -10.12 -20.40
CA GLY A 676 19.96 -9.36 -19.62
C GLY A 676 19.52 -7.93 -19.32
N HIS A 677 20.33 -7.22 -18.54
CA HIS A 677 20.10 -5.80 -18.23
C HIS A 677 20.67 -4.92 -19.35
N VAL A 678 20.02 -4.91 -20.52
CA VAL A 678 20.58 -4.27 -21.73
C VAL A 678 20.35 -2.77 -21.79
N ARG A 679 19.10 -2.31 -21.61
CA ARG A 679 18.74 -0.87 -21.65
C ARG A 679 17.98 -0.48 -20.39
N MET A 680 18.72 -0.08 -19.37
CA MET A 680 18.19 0.28 -18.06
C MET A 680 18.03 1.80 -17.96
N ALA A 681 16.79 2.31 -17.94
CA ALA A 681 16.51 3.71 -17.62
C ALA A 681 16.53 3.98 -16.11
N ASP A 682 16.24 2.94 -15.33
CA ASP A 682 16.33 2.90 -13.87
C ASP A 682 17.21 1.71 -13.43
N PRO A 683 17.88 1.79 -12.26
CA PRO A 683 18.56 0.63 -11.68
C PRO A 683 17.55 -0.46 -11.29
N PRO A 684 17.98 -1.73 -11.17
CA PRO A 684 17.11 -2.86 -10.82
C PRO A 684 16.76 -2.88 -9.31
N THR A 685 16.14 -1.80 -8.82
CA THR A 685 15.71 -1.61 -7.43
C THR A 685 14.19 -1.63 -7.27
N ASP A 686 13.48 -2.09 -8.30
CA ASP A 686 12.01 -2.15 -8.37
C ASP A 686 11.40 -3.27 -7.50
N VAL A 687 12.13 -4.38 -7.35
CA VAL A 687 11.71 -5.56 -6.58
C VAL A 687 12.82 -6.04 -5.66
N TRP A 688 12.45 -6.75 -4.60
CA TRP A 688 13.45 -7.43 -3.77
C TRP A 688 14.01 -8.66 -4.50
N TYR A 689 15.33 -8.71 -4.65
CA TYR A 689 16.04 -9.86 -5.20
C TYR A 689 16.28 -10.88 -4.08
N ARG A 690 15.67 -12.05 -4.16
CA ARG A 690 15.96 -13.14 -3.22
C ARG A 690 17.37 -13.68 -3.51
N PRO A 691 18.04 -14.33 -2.54
CA PRO A 691 19.38 -14.87 -2.76
C PRO A 691 19.52 -15.74 -4.02
N TYR A 692 18.49 -16.52 -4.37
CA TYR A 692 18.48 -17.38 -5.55
C TYR A 692 18.19 -16.67 -6.88
N ASP A 693 17.77 -15.40 -6.84
CA ASP A 693 17.48 -14.62 -8.04
C ASP A 693 18.78 -14.05 -8.65
N PHE A 694 19.87 -14.02 -7.88
CA PHE A 694 21.20 -13.62 -8.35
C PHE A 694 21.79 -14.69 -9.30
N LYS A 695 22.56 -14.24 -10.29
CA LYS A 695 23.26 -15.13 -11.25
C LYS A 695 24.69 -15.45 -10.81
N GLU A 696 25.29 -14.56 -10.03
CA GLU A 696 26.63 -14.64 -9.46
C GLU A 696 26.53 -14.43 -7.95
N ASP A 697 27.53 -14.89 -7.19
CA ASP A 697 27.61 -14.71 -5.73
C ASP A 697 26.38 -15.18 -4.92
N VAL A 698 25.62 -16.13 -5.46
CA VAL A 698 24.40 -16.69 -4.83
C VAL A 698 24.66 -17.17 -3.41
N GLU A 699 25.77 -17.87 -3.18
CA GLU A 699 26.09 -18.37 -1.85
C GLU A 699 26.44 -17.25 -0.86
N ALA A 700 27.07 -16.15 -1.33
CA ALA A 700 27.35 -14.99 -0.48
C ALA A 700 26.04 -14.30 -0.10
N ALA A 701 25.12 -14.13 -1.06
CA ALA A 701 23.78 -13.60 -0.79
C ALA A 701 22.98 -14.48 0.19
N MET A 702 23.10 -15.80 0.09
CA MET A 702 22.47 -16.72 1.05
C MET A 702 23.04 -16.56 2.47
N ARG A 703 24.37 -16.49 2.61
CA ARG A 703 25.02 -16.28 3.92
C ARG A 703 24.61 -14.94 4.52
N GLN A 704 24.66 -13.86 3.75
CA GLN A 704 24.21 -12.54 4.18
C GLN A 704 22.75 -12.54 4.63
N TYR A 705 21.86 -13.23 3.91
CA TYR A 705 20.45 -13.36 4.30
C TYR A 705 20.28 -14.08 5.65
N LEU A 706 21.00 -15.19 5.85
CA LEU A 706 20.90 -15.98 7.07
C LEU A 706 21.48 -15.25 8.28
N ASP A 707 22.62 -14.56 8.10
CA ASP A 707 23.24 -13.73 9.14
C ASP A 707 22.30 -12.58 9.53
N TRP A 708 21.69 -11.92 8.53
CA TRP A 708 20.69 -10.88 8.74
C TRP A 708 19.48 -11.37 9.55
N GLU A 709 18.92 -12.55 9.25
CA GLU A 709 17.77 -13.08 10.01
C GLU A 709 18.11 -13.22 11.50
N VAL A 710 19.28 -13.77 11.83
CA VAL A 710 19.73 -13.98 13.23
C VAL A 710 19.89 -12.66 13.97
N ASP A 711 20.39 -11.63 13.30
CA ASP A 711 20.64 -10.31 13.90
C ASP A 711 19.36 -9.47 14.13
N LEU A 712 18.19 -9.92 13.65
CA LEU A 712 16.93 -9.19 13.83
C LEU A 712 16.49 -9.08 15.29
N VAL A 713 16.75 -10.09 16.13
CA VAL A 713 16.28 -10.11 17.52
C VAL A 713 16.84 -8.94 18.35
N PRO A 714 18.17 -8.73 18.44
CA PRO A 714 18.71 -7.58 19.15
C PRO A 714 18.30 -6.25 18.50
N GLN A 715 18.07 -6.21 17.18
CA GLN A 715 17.61 -5.00 16.51
C GLN A 715 16.18 -4.61 16.90
N VAL A 716 15.25 -5.58 16.92
CA VAL A 716 13.86 -5.36 17.38
C VAL A 716 13.83 -4.90 18.84
N GLN A 717 14.72 -5.42 19.69
CA GLN A 717 14.84 -4.97 21.08
C GLN A 717 15.29 -3.51 21.19
N ARG A 718 16.22 -3.05 20.35
CA ARG A 718 16.65 -1.65 20.30
C ARG A 718 15.56 -0.72 19.78
N ASP A 719 14.80 -1.17 18.78
CA ASP A 719 13.70 -0.39 18.21
C ASP A 719 12.56 -0.15 19.21
N GLY A 720 12.18 -1.22 19.93
CA GLY A 720 11.24 -1.16 21.04
C GLY A 720 9.77 -0.99 20.65
N ASP A 721 9.39 -1.03 19.36
CA ASP A 721 7.99 -0.89 18.96
C ASP A 721 7.24 -2.24 18.95
N ALA A 722 7.96 -3.36 18.82
CA ALA A 722 7.34 -4.68 18.73
C ALA A 722 6.77 -5.16 20.08
N ARG A 723 5.52 -5.64 20.05
CA ARG A 723 4.83 -6.23 21.20
C ARG A 723 4.74 -7.75 21.08
N PHE A 724 5.83 -8.37 20.65
CA PHE A 724 5.87 -9.83 20.50
C PHE A 724 5.72 -10.51 21.86
N SER A 725 4.88 -11.53 21.90
CA SER A 725 4.72 -12.43 23.04
C SER A 725 4.85 -13.86 22.52
N VAL A 726 5.45 -14.74 23.30
CA VAL A 726 5.67 -16.14 22.89
C VAL A 726 4.96 -17.05 23.87
N LEU A 727 4.05 -17.88 23.37
CA LEU A 727 3.43 -18.96 24.11
C LEU A 727 4.53 -19.94 24.53
N LYS A 728 4.74 -20.05 25.84
CA LYS A 728 5.64 -21.05 26.44
C LYS A 728 4.92 -22.38 26.61
N ARG A 729 5.70 -23.46 26.58
CA ARG A 729 5.21 -24.82 26.74
C ARG A 729 4.64 -25.10 28.13
#